data_AF-A0A517Z6S1-F1
#
_entry.id   AF-A0A517Z6S1-F1
#
_cell.length_a   1.000
_cell.length_b   1.000
_cell.length_c   1.000
_cell.angle_alpha   90.00
_cell.angle_beta   90.00
_cell.angle_gamma   90.00
#
_symmetry.space_group_name_H-M   'P 1'
#
loop_
_entity.id
_entity.type
_entity.pdbx_description
1 polymer ?
#
loop_
_entity_poly.entity_id
_entity_poly.type
_entity_poly.pdbx_seq_one_letter_code
_entity_poly.pdbx_strand_id
1 'polypeptide(L)'
;MPTSRSLPAGKLARRLTLAAVVGLLVFSRLPIGVAQKPKPDGAELMPVARFITLKSPITDDSIAWVRRTGLELQDRAVREKRKAYLVLEFTPGNSQFHHVFGLADFLTSAALSNVTTVAWIPETVTGFNVVPALACNEIVMHPDAQLGDIGRGKALEPDQQAVVRAMVAKRRNRKVNEAVAQALMDPQATLVQLSVEPDAGTTEKRVVDQQEAERLLNTALVIKDRVTLKESGALGLFSGTTARNHDILVMQTVESRRELADVYGLPLETLREQRSPGTAEQVSLIEVRGEIEPVLESFLKRQIDRVIERGSKTIIFEIDSPGGFLWESRDMAMTIADLDERDIRTIAYIPDMALSGAAIIALGCDEIYMQPTAKIGDAGPIEIREGGQFERADEKVLSFLLEVMEELAERKGRPKAVAMAMADKEMAVFKVTHKTRGTVWYMTEDELHEAGDEWIKGRQVPESRDSLLLTLDGKRAHELKIAEQPVTDFAELKERVGIPLDVTPMKIGRTWIDSLVFLLNHGFVTGLLFFIGIICIYLELHFMTGLLGIVSAVCFALFFWSKVLGGTAGWLEVVLFMLGIACLAMEIFVIPGFGVFGVSGGLLIFAALIMASQTFGNLEPSRDFDQATETLKTLSASIVAVVVIAMILSRFLPRIPLFNEMFLTPPGMHEAATSDAPRLKHSLTHPGAELIGERGRTVTVLRPAGKAQVDNRLLDVVSDGPFIAEGSEIEVVHVTGNRVVVRQIV
;
A
#
# COMPACT_ATOMS: atom_id res chain seq x y z
N MET A 1 76.79 -6.01 -39.28
CA MET A 1 76.54 -5.33 -37.99
C MET A 1 75.80 -4.04 -38.28
N PRO A 2 74.89 -3.52 -37.43
CA PRO A 2 73.95 -4.16 -36.47
C PRO A 2 72.48 -3.60 -36.62
N THR A 3 71.43 -4.44 -36.53
CA THR A 3 70.42 -4.60 -35.44
C THR A 3 69.54 -3.41 -35.00
N SER A 4 68.22 -3.54 -35.16
CA SER A 4 67.18 -3.53 -34.08
C SER A 4 65.79 -3.87 -34.68
N ARG A 5 65.23 -5.07 -34.43
CA ARG A 5 64.06 -5.40 -33.57
C ARG A 5 62.84 -4.46 -33.73
N SER A 6 61.59 -4.89 -33.90
CA SER A 6 60.98 -6.23 -33.93
C SER A 6 59.51 -6.17 -34.41
N LEU A 7 59.17 -7.05 -35.36
CA LEU A 7 57.92 -7.77 -35.68
C LEU A 7 56.54 -7.07 -35.66
N PRO A 8 55.81 -7.05 -36.80
CA PRO A 8 54.44 -6.56 -36.91
C PRO A 8 53.36 -7.66 -36.97
N ALA A 9 52.16 -7.24 -36.58
CA ALA A 9 50.89 -7.94 -36.63
C ALA A 9 50.47 -8.30 -38.07
N GLY A 10 49.76 -9.42 -38.22
CA GLY A 10 49.06 -9.70 -39.49
C GLY A 10 48.75 -11.14 -39.84
N LYS A 11 48.48 -12.05 -38.88
CA LYS A 11 47.94 -13.39 -39.19
C LYS A 11 46.94 -13.96 -38.16
N LEU A 12 46.26 -13.12 -37.36
CA LEU A 12 45.24 -13.57 -36.41
C LEU A 12 43.78 -13.34 -36.86
N ALA A 13 43.53 -12.52 -37.90
CA ALA A 13 42.18 -12.06 -38.22
C ALA A 13 41.38 -12.92 -39.23
N ARG A 14 41.92 -14.06 -39.71
CA ARG A 14 41.23 -14.89 -40.73
C ARG A 14 40.95 -16.34 -40.35
N ARG A 15 41.27 -16.75 -39.11
CA ARG A 15 40.90 -18.07 -38.56
C ARG A 15 39.81 -18.02 -37.49
N LEU A 16 39.36 -16.84 -37.08
CA LEU A 16 38.34 -16.66 -36.04
C LEU A 16 36.90 -16.58 -36.56
N THR A 17 36.68 -16.44 -37.87
CA THR A 17 35.33 -16.28 -38.45
C THR A 17 34.71 -17.57 -39.00
N LEU A 18 35.42 -18.70 -39.00
CA LEU A 18 34.87 -20.00 -39.44
C LEU A 18 34.62 -20.99 -38.28
N ALA A 19 35.06 -20.67 -37.06
CA ALA A 19 34.81 -21.50 -35.88
C ALA A 19 33.49 -21.16 -35.16
N ALA A 20 32.84 -20.04 -35.50
CA ALA A 20 31.64 -19.54 -34.81
C ALA A 20 30.30 -20.04 -35.40
N VAL A 21 30.31 -20.80 -36.51
CA VAL A 21 29.05 -21.24 -37.19
C VAL A 21 28.82 -22.77 -37.13
N VAL A 22 29.81 -23.56 -36.71
CA VAL A 22 29.67 -25.03 -36.59
C VAL A 22 29.46 -25.49 -35.13
N GLY A 23 29.69 -24.61 -34.15
CA GLY A 23 29.49 -24.92 -32.72
C GLY A 23 28.04 -24.90 -32.23
N LEU A 24 27.08 -24.41 -33.03
CA LEU A 24 25.70 -24.18 -32.59
C LEU A 24 24.68 -25.24 -33.05
N LEU A 25 25.09 -26.34 -33.69
CA LEU A 25 24.14 -27.32 -34.26
C LEU A 25 24.41 -28.81 -33.94
N VAL A 26 25.34 -29.18 -33.04
CA VAL A 26 25.67 -30.60 -32.79
C VAL A 26 25.60 -31.07 -31.32
N PHE A 27 25.24 -30.23 -30.35
CA PHE A 27 24.98 -30.70 -28.96
C PHE A 27 23.52 -30.55 -28.57
N SER A 28 22.66 -31.28 -29.28
CA SER A 28 21.37 -31.72 -28.74
C SER A 28 21.46 -33.21 -28.42
N ARG A 29 20.99 -33.58 -27.23
CA ARG A 29 20.82 -34.95 -26.71
C ARG A 29 22.07 -35.68 -26.20
N LEU A 30 22.48 -35.35 -24.98
CA LEU A 30 23.01 -36.30 -24.00
C LEU A 30 22.50 -35.88 -22.62
N PRO A 31 21.73 -36.71 -21.89
CA PRO A 31 21.32 -36.41 -20.53
C PRO A 31 22.55 -36.55 -19.63
N ILE A 32 23.18 -35.43 -19.29
CA ILE A 32 24.17 -35.41 -18.21
C ILE A 32 23.36 -35.52 -16.92
N GLY A 33 23.23 -36.75 -16.43
CA GLY A 33 22.77 -37.02 -15.09
C GLY A 33 23.72 -36.34 -14.10
N VAL A 34 23.36 -35.15 -13.66
CA VAL A 34 23.88 -34.60 -12.41
C VAL A 34 23.48 -35.63 -11.36
N ALA A 35 24.47 -36.33 -10.81
CA ALA A 35 24.28 -37.16 -9.64
C ALA A 35 23.75 -36.23 -8.54
N GLN A 36 22.43 -36.19 -8.40
CA GLN A 36 21.78 -35.71 -7.20
C GLN A 36 22.42 -36.50 -6.08
N LYS A 37 23.14 -35.81 -5.18
CA LYS A 37 23.34 -36.33 -3.83
C LYS A 37 21.98 -36.88 -3.39
N PRO A 38 21.90 -38.13 -2.89
CA PRO A 38 20.64 -38.65 -2.40
C PRO A 38 20.07 -37.60 -1.43
N LYS A 39 18.90 -37.08 -1.80
CA LYS A 39 18.05 -36.27 -0.93
C LYS A 39 18.02 -37.02 0.41
N PRO A 40 18.28 -36.39 1.56
CA PRO A 40 18.13 -37.09 2.82
C PRO A 40 16.68 -37.61 2.85
N ASP A 41 16.53 -38.93 2.76
CA ASP A 41 15.27 -39.61 3.00
C ASP A 41 14.85 -39.22 4.41
N GLY A 42 13.71 -38.54 4.55
CA GLY A 42 13.10 -38.26 5.84
C GLY A 42 12.88 -36.81 6.23
N ALA A 43 12.84 -35.83 5.31
CA ALA A 43 12.08 -34.61 5.61
C ALA A 43 10.59 -34.99 5.62
N GLU A 44 10.02 -35.23 6.81
CA GLU A 44 8.59 -35.51 6.99
C GLU A 44 7.81 -34.38 6.28
N LEU A 45 7.08 -34.72 5.23
CA LEU A 45 6.25 -33.75 4.51
C LEU A 45 5.26 -33.16 5.52
N MET A 46 5.19 -31.83 5.62
CA MET A 46 4.33 -31.14 6.59
C MET A 46 2.90 -31.68 6.52
N PRO A 47 2.13 -31.71 7.61
CA PRO A 47 0.74 -32.10 7.52
C PRO A 47 -0.06 -31.15 6.63
N VAL A 48 -1.12 -31.66 6.00
CA VAL A 48 -2.11 -30.83 5.31
C VAL A 48 -3.29 -30.62 6.24
N ALA A 49 -3.84 -29.41 6.29
CA ALA A 49 -5.01 -29.16 7.11
C ALA A 49 -6.05 -28.25 6.46
N ARG A 50 -7.27 -28.35 6.98
CA ARG A 50 -8.42 -27.52 6.62
C ARG A 50 -9.13 -27.11 7.89
N PHE A 51 -9.49 -25.84 7.97
CA PHE A 51 -10.19 -25.26 9.10
C PHE A 51 -11.56 -24.73 8.69
N ILE A 52 -12.57 -25.09 9.48
CA ILE A 52 -13.97 -24.75 9.25
C ILE A 52 -14.57 -24.24 10.56
N THR A 53 -15.09 -23.01 10.55
CA THR A 53 -15.92 -22.48 11.63
C THR A 53 -17.36 -22.95 11.46
N LEU A 54 -17.84 -23.76 12.38
CA LEU A 54 -19.23 -24.22 12.42
C LEU A 54 -20.06 -23.25 13.25
N LYS A 55 -20.62 -22.26 12.54
CA LYS A 55 -21.60 -21.33 13.10
C LYS A 55 -22.89 -22.06 13.44
N SER A 56 -23.48 -21.72 14.58
CA SER A 56 -24.79 -22.23 14.98
C SER A 56 -25.91 -21.39 14.34
N PRO A 57 -27.02 -22.01 13.87
CA PRO A 57 -27.28 -23.45 13.85
C PRO A 57 -26.48 -24.18 12.77
N ILE A 58 -26.08 -25.42 13.06
CA ILE A 58 -25.55 -26.34 12.06
C ILE A 58 -26.69 -26.71 11.11
N THR A 59 -26.50 -26.46 9.82
CA THR A 59 -27.46 -26.70 8.72
C THR A 59 -26.92 -27.74 7.74
N ASP A 60 -27.77 -28.21 6.84
CA ASP A 60 -27.38 -29.10 5.74
C ASP A 60 -26.25 -28.53 4.86
N ASP A 61 -26.23 -27.20 4.64
CA ASP A 61 -25.17 -26.53 3.87
C ASP A 61 -23.81 -26.65 4.57
N SER A 62 -23.77 -26.38 5.89
CA SER A 62 -22.55 -26.54 6.69
C SER A 62 -22.09 -28.01 6.71
N ILE A 63 -23.02 -28.97 6.77
CA ILE A 63 -22.71 -30.41 6.71
C ILE A 63 -22.15 -30.79 5.35
N ALA A 64 -22.78 -30.34 4.26
CA ALA A 64 -22.32 -30.61 2.90
C ALA A 64 -20.92 -30.04 2.65
N TRP A 65 -20.63 -28.87 3.22
CA TRP A 65 -19.31 -28.25 3.16
C TRP A 65 -18.26 -29.07 3.93
N VAL A 66 -18.51 -29.42 5.20
CA VAL A 66 -17.61 -30.30 5.96
C VAL A 66 -17.38 -31.63 5.24
N ARG A 67 -18.44 -32.20 4.66
CA ARG A 67 -18.36 -33.45 3.90
C ARG A 67 -17.42 -33.33 2.70
N ARG A 68 -17.61 -32.31 1.87
CA ARG A 68 -16.79 -32.07 0.69
C ARG A 68 -15.32 -31.87 1.08
N THR A 69 -15.06 -30.96 2.02
CA THR A 69 -13.71 -30.63 2.47
C THR A 69 -13.01 -31.84 3.09
N GLY A 70 -13.72 -32.61 3.93
CA GLY A 70 -13.17 -33.82 4.54
C GLY A 70 -12.79 -34.89 3.51
N LEU A 71 -13.65 -35.12 2.51
CA LEU A 71 -13.38 -36.11 1.44
C LEU A 71 -12.23 -35.68 0.52
N GLU A 72 -12.16 -34.39 0.16
CA GLU A 72 -11.03 -33.83 -0.59
C GLU A 72 -9.72 -34.00 0.18
N LEU A 73 -9.74 -33.71 1.48
CA LEU A 73 -8.58 -33.85 2.35
C LEU A 73 -8.15 -35.31 2.51
N GLN A 74 -9.12 -36.24 2.61
CA GLN A 74 -8.88 -37.68 2.64
C GLN A 74 -8.19 -38.17 1.36
N ASP A 75 -8.71 -37.80 0.19
CA ASP A 75 -8.15 -38.17 -1.10
C ASP A 75 -6.72 -37.64 -1.27
N ARG A 76 -6.48 -36.39 -0.84
CA ARG A 76 -5.15 -35.79 -0.79
C ARG A 76 -4.20 -36.52 0.16
N ALA A 77 -4.64 -36.86 1.37
CA ALA A 77 -3.83 -37.57 2.36
C ALA A 77 -3.31 -38.90 1.79
N VAL A 78 -4.17 -39.64 1.08
CA VAL A 78 -3.83 -40.92 0.45
C VAL A 78 -2.85 -40.71 -0.71
N ARG A 79 -3.12 -39.74 -1.60
CA ARG A 79 -2.25 -39.47 -2.77
C ARG A 79 -0.87 -38.99 -2.38
N GLU A 80 -0.78 -38.05 -1.45
CA GLU A 80 0.48 -37.41 -1.05
C GLU A 80 1.22 -38.19 0.04
N LYS A 81 0.58 -39.21 0.65
CA LYS A 81 1.09 -39.96 1.82
C LYS A 81 1.50 -39.03 2.97
N ARG A 82 0.66 -38.05 3.27
CA ARG A 82 0.88 -37.02 4.30
C ARG A 82 -0.19 -37.12 5.40
N LYS A 83 0.18 -36.72 6.61
CA LYS A 83 -0.78 -36.53 7.71
C LYS A 83 -1.77 -35.44 7.31
N ALA A 84 -3.05 -35.65 7.64
CA ALA A 84 -4.11 -34.72 7.29
C ALA A 84 -4.99 -34.38 8.50
N TYR A 85 -5.30 -33.10 8.69
CA TYR A 85 -6.10 -32.61 9.80
C TYR A 85 -7.31 -31.81 9.33
N LEU A 86 -8.50 -32.18 9.78
CA LEU A 86 -9.72 -31.38 9.61
C LEU A 86 -10.07 -30.75 10.94
N VAL A 87 -9.80 -29.45 11.07
CA VAL A 87 -10.04 -28.68 12.28
C VAL A 87 -11.42 -28.03 12.18
N LEU A 88 -12.29 -28.32 13.15
CA LEU A 88 -13.65 -27.81 13.22
C LEU A 88 -13.78 -26.94 14.46
N GLU A 89 -13.97 -25.64 14.27
CA GLU A 89 -14.29 -24.73 15.37
C GLU A 89 -15.80 -24.79 15.65
N PHE A 90 -16.17 -25.12 16.88
CA PHE A 90 -17.58 -25.15 17.28
C PHE A 90 -17.93 -23.89 18.07
N THR A 91 -18.91 -23.16 17.57
CA THR A 91 -19.44 -21.96 18.22
C THR A 91 -20.62 -22.29 19.16
N PRO A 92 -20.85 -21.48 20.21
CA PRO A 92 -22.02 -21.61 21.06
C PRO A 92 -23.31 -21.38 20.25
N GLY A 93 -24.36 -22.14 20.56
CA GLY A 93 -25.68 -21.90 19.98
C GLY A 93 -26.59 -23.12 19.98
N ASN A 94 -27.74 -23.00 19.31
CA ASN A 94 -28.77 -24.04 19.29
C ASN A 94 -28.92 -24.64 17.89
N SER A 95 -28.53 -25.90 17.71
CA SER A 95 -28.74 -26.67 16.48
C SER A 95 -29.78 -27.75 16.68
N GLN A 96 -30.37 -28.26 15.60
CA GLN A 96 -31.30 -29.39 15.66
C GLN A 96 -30.54 -30.72 15.83
N PHE A 97 -31.08 -31.63 16.63
CA PHE A 97 -30.41 -32.91 16.94
C PHE A 97 -30.05 -33.72 15.67
N HIS A 98 -30.96 -33.78 14.70
CA HIS A 98 -30.74 -34.55 13.47
C HIS A 98 -29.58 -33.99 12.60
N HIS A 99 -29.41 -32.67 12.51
CA HIS A 99 -28.28 -32.06 11.79
C HIS A 99 -26.95 -32.36 12.48
N VAL A 100 -26.88 -32.17 13.80
CA VAL A 100 -25.63 -32.42 14.52
C VAL A 100 -25.25 -33.90 14.51
N PHE A 101 -26.25 -34.78 14.55
CA PHE A 101 -26.03 -36.22 14.43
C PHE A 101 -25.57 -36.61 13.02
N GLY A 102 -26.18 -36.04 11.97
CA GLY A 102 -25.75 -36.28 10.59
C GLY A 102 -24.29 -35.86 10.34
N LEU A 103 -23.86 -34.75 10.95
CA LEU A 103 -22.45 -34.34 10.95
C LEU A 103 -21.58 -35.33 11.72
N ALA A 104 -21.98 -35.68 12.94
CA ALA A 104 -21.25 -36.58 13.82
C ALA A 104 -21.07 -37.98 13.21
N ASP A 105 -22.10 -38.53 12.57
CA ASP A 105 -22.02 -39.81 11.87
C ASP A 105 -21.00 -39.76 10.72
N PHE A 106 -20.99 -38.69 9.93
CA PHE A 106 -19.99 -38.48 8.89
C PHE A 106 -18.56 -38.43 9.46
N LEU A 107 -18.33 -37.68 10.54
CA LEU A 107 -17.01 -37.59 11.19
C LEU A 107 -16.52 -38.95 11.74
N THR A 108 -17.45 -39.81 12.16
CA THR A 108 -17.12 -41.19 12.60
C THR A 108 -17.07 -42.22 11.47
N SER A 109 -17.34 -41.85 10.21
CA SER A 109 -17.39 -42.78 9.08
C SER A 109 -16.01 -43.25 8.61
N ALA A 110 -15.94 -44.41 7.95
CA ALA A 110 -14.68 -44.92 7.36
C ALA A 110 -14.14 -44.03 6.22
N ALA A 111 -14.96 -43.10 5.72
CA ALA A 111 -14.60 -42.18 4.65
C ALA A 111 -13.50 -41.17 5.03
N LEU A 112 -13.25 -40.97 6.33
CA LEU A 112 -12.18 -40.10 6.84
C LEU A 112 -11.05 -40.87 7.54
N SER A 113 -10.81 -42.12 7.15
CA SER A 113 -9.86 -43.02 7.83
C SER A 113 -8.40 -42.52 7.89
N ASN A 114 -8.01 -41.61 6.98
CA ASN A 114 -6.66 -41.03 6.93
C ASN A 114 -6.64 -39.53 7.30
N VAL A 115 -7.76 -39.01 7.84
CA VAL A 115 -7.88 -37.62 8.28
C VAL A 115 -8.14 -37.60 9.78
N THR A 116 -7.31 -36.90 10.54
CA THR A 116 -7.52 -36.64 11.96
C THR A 116 -8.46 -35.45 12.11
N THR A 117 -9.65 -35.67 12.67
CA THR A 117 -10.59 -34.58 12.96
C THR A 117 -10.30 -33.98 14.33
N VAL A 118 -10.16 -32.65 14.41
CA VAL A 118 -9.84 -31.92 15.64
C VAL A 118 -10.98 -30.95 15.92
N ALA A 119 -11.67 -31.10 17.05
CA ALA A 119 -12.64 -30.12 17.53
C ALA A 119 -11.91 -29.01 18.28
N TRP A 120 -11.98 -27.78 17.79
CA TRP A 120 -11.46 -26.58 18.45
C TRP A 120 -12.60 -25.85 19.17
N ILE A 121 -12.46 -25.63 20.48
CA ILE A 121 -13.48 -25.02 21.34
C ILE A 121 -12.88 -23.75 22.00
N PRO A 122 -12.96 -22.58 21.33
CA PRO A 122 -12.43 -21.33 21.87
C PRO A 122 -13.30 -20.75 22.98
N GLU A 123 -14.60 -21.06 22.98
CA GLU A 123 -15.59 -20.52 23.91
C GLU A 123 -16.49 -21.64 24.45
N THR A 124 -17.27 -21.37 25.50
CA THR A 124 -18.13 -22.38 26.13
C THR A 124 -19.24 -22.88 25.20
N VAL A 125 -19.22 -24.17 24.88
CA VAL A 125 -20.21 -24.83 24.00
C VAL A 125 -21.09 -25.77 24.81
N THR A 126 -22.40 -25.54 24.75
CA THR A 126 -23.43 -26.39 25.36
C THR A 126 -24.51 -26.80 24.37
N GLY A 127 -25.36 -27.76 24.76
CA GLY A 127 -26.44 -28.25 23.91
C GLY A 127 -25.97 -29.26 22.86
N PHE A 128 -26.75 -29.41 21.80
CA PHE A 128 -26.49 -30.41 20.75
C PHE A 128 -25.20 -30.18 19.95
N ASN A 129 -24.63 -28.96 19.94
CA ASN A 129 -23.35 -28.68 19.26
C ASN A 129 -22.16 -29.45 19.88
N VAL A 130 -22.30 -29.96 21.11
CA VAL A 130 -21.29 -30.80 21.78
C VAL A 130 -21.16 -32.15 21.09
N VAL A 131 -22.25 -32.72 20.54
CA VAL A 131 -22.27 -34.07 19.94
C VAL A 131 -21.22 -34.24 18.82
N PRO A 132 -21.14 -33.35 17.80
CA PRO A 132 -20.12 -33.48 16.75
C PRO A 132 -18.69 -33.22 17.25
N ALA A 133 -18.49 -32.47 18.34
CA ALA A 133 -17.18 -32.36 18.96
C ALA A 133 -16.73 -33.69 19.58
N LEU A 134 -17.65 -34.44 20.23
CA LEU A 134 -17.37 -35.79 20.75
C LEU A 134 -17.10 -36.82 19.64
N ALA A 135 -17.56 -36.55 18.42
CA ALA A 135 -17.33 -37.41 17.25
C ALA A 135 -15.94 -37.25 16.63
N CYS A 136 -15.24 -36.15 16.93
CA CYS A 136 -13.90 -35.88 16.41
C CYS A 136 -12.85 -36.81 17.05
N ASN A 137 -11.69 -36.97 16.41
CA ASN A 137 -10.59 -37.76 16.95
C ASN A 137 -9.99 -37.12 18.22
N GLU A 138 -9.87 -35.79 18.21
CA GLU A 138 -9.29 -35.01 19.30
C GLU A 138 -10.16 -33.79 19.59
N ILE A 139 -10.18 -33.37 20.87
CA ILE A 139 -10.81 -32.12 21.30
C ILE A 139 -9.70 -31.25 21.90
N VAL A 140 -9.63 -30.01 21.46
CA VAL A 140 -8.70 -28.98 21.93
C VAL A 140 -9.52 -27.79 22.37
N MET A 141 -9.23 -27.23 23.53
CA MET A 141 -10.06 -26.19 24.13
C MET A 141 -9.23 -25.01 24.63
N HIS A 142 -9.82 -23.82 24.63
CA HIS A 142 -9.31 -22.74 25.48
C HIS A 142 -9.31 -23.19 26.95
N PRO A 143 -8.29 -22.86 27.78
CA PRO A 143 -8.21 -23.28 29.18
C PRO A 143 -9.49 -23.00 30.00
N ASP A 144 -10.13 -21.87 29.72
CA ASP A 144 -11.34 -21.39 30.41
C ASP A 144 -12.66 -21.76 29.71
N ALA A 145 -12.61 -22.22 28.44
CA ALA A 145 -13.81 -22.65 27.75
C ALA A 145 -14.37 -23.93 28.40
N GLN A 146 -15.69 -24.06 28.42
CA GLN A 146 -16.36 -25.26 28.95
C GLN A 146 -17.08 -26.03 27.85
N LEU A 147 -17.09 -27.36 27.95
CA LEU A 147 -17.76 -28.24 26.98
C LEU A 147 -18.67 -29.22 27.74
N GLY A 148 -19.94 -29.28 27.34
CA GLY A 148 -20.88 -30.24 27.93
C GLY A 148 -22.33 -29.78 28.01
N ASP A 149 -23.08 -30.34 28.96
CA ASP A 149 -24.51 -30.06 29.18
C ASP A 149 -25.34 -30.15 27.88
N ILE A 150 -25.35 -31.34 27.27
CA ILE A 150 -25.92 -31.57 25.94
C ILE A 150 -27.43 -31.33 25.94
N GLY A 151 -28.11 -31.63 27.05
CA GLY A 151 -29.55 -31.43 27.21
C GLY A 151 -29.94 -30.11 27.86
N ARG A 152 -28.98 -29.22 28.14
CA ARG A 152 -29.19 -27.92 28.79
C ARG A 152 -29.99 -28.02 30.10
N GLY A 153 -29.46 -28.78 31.04
CA GLY A 153 -30.06 -29.04 32.35
C GLY A 153 -31.14 -30.11 32.36
N LYS A 154 -31.40 -30.79 31.23
CA LYS A 154 -32.31 -31.94 31.14
C LYS A 154 -31.59 -33.16 30.60
N ALA A 155 -32.09 -34.35 30.94
CA ALA A 155 -31.63 -35.57 30.29
C ALA A 155 -32.09 -35.59 28.82
N LEU A 156 -31.22 -36.02 27.92
CA LEU A 156 -31.60 -36.30 26.52
C LEU A 156 -32.67 -37.39 26.45
N GLU A 157 -33.44 -37.40 25.37
CA GLU A 157 -34.41 -38.47 25.13
C GLU A 157 -33.68 -39.83 25.01
N PRO A 158 -34.28 -40.96 25.46
CA PRO A 158 -33.58 -42.24 25.53
C PRO A 158 -33.00 -42.74 24.20
N ASP A 159 -33.68 -42.46 23.09
CA ASP A 159 -33.24 -42.74 21.72
C ASP A 159 -32.03 -41.88 21.32
N GLN A 160 -32.07 -40.57 21.61
CA GLN A 160 -30.95 -39.65 21.39
C GLN A 160 -29.72 -40.09 22.21
N GLN A 161 -29.91 -40.48 23.47
CA GLN A 161 -28.82 -41.00 24.30
C GLN A 161 -28.22 -42.28 23.72
N ALA A 162 -29.06 -43.22 23.26
CA ALA A 162 -28.58 -44.47 22.67
C ALA A 162 -27.72 -44.22 21.42
N VAL A 163 -28.14 -43.25 20.60
CA VAL A 163 -27.42 -42.85 19.39
C VAL A 163 -26.04 -42.25 19.72
N VAL A 164 -25.97 -41.32 20.68
CA VAL A 164 -24.69 -40.73 21.11
C VAL A 164 -23.77 -41.77 21.77
N ARG A 165 -24.31 -42.67 22.60
CA ARG A 165 -23.53 -43.78 23.19
C ARG A 165 -22.94 -44.68 22.11
N ALA A 166 -23.74 -45.10 21.13
CA ALA A 166 -23.29 -45.94 20.02
C ALA A 166 -22.17 -45.27 19.20
N MET A 167 -22.25 -43.95 19.01
CA MET A 167 -21.20 -43.17 18.37
C MET A 167 -19.90 -43.17 19.17
N VAL A 168 -19.96 -42.87 20.47
CA VAL A 168 -18.78 -42.84 21.37
C VAL A 168 -18.17 -44.24 21.53
N ALA A 169 -18.99 -45.29 21.52
CA ALA A 169 -18.54 -46.68 21.58
C ALA A 169 -17.62 -47.09 20.41
N LYS A 170 -17.64 -46.34 19.28
CA LYS A 170 -16.67 -46.51 18.17
C LYS A 170 -15.23 -46.12 18.56
N ARG A 171 -15.01 -45.51 19.76
CA ARG A 171 -13.72 -45.14 20.35
C ARG A 171 -12.79 -44.32 19.43
N ARG A 172 -13.35 -43.35 18.69
CA ARG A 172 -12.59 -42.41 17.84
C ARG A 172 -11.69 -41.47 18.66
N ASN A 173 -12.20 -40.96 19.78
CA ASN A 173 -11.45 -40.17 20.75
C ASN A 173 -11.11 -41.03 21.97
N ARG A 174 -9.83 -41.11 22.32
CA ARG A 174 -9.34 -41.92 23.44
C ARG A 174 -9.68 -41.35 24.82
N LYS A 175 -10.03 -40.06 24.89
CA LYS A 175 -10.38 -39.33 26.12
C LYS A 175 -11.90 -39.27 26.37
N VAL A 176 -12.70 -39.88 25.50
CA VAL A 176 -14.17 -39.92 25.62
C VAL A 176 -14.62 -41.37 25.67
N ASN A 177 -15.28 -41.74 26.77
CA ASN A 177 -15.91 -43.06 26.92
C ASN A 177 -17.41 -42.90 27.18
N GLU A 178 -18.13 -44.02 27.26
CA GLU A 178 -19.59 -44.01 27.44
C GLU A 178 -20.02 -43.36 28.76
N ALA A 179 -19.26 -43.52 29.85
CA ALA A 179 -19.56 -42.89 31.13
C ALA A 179 -19.43 -41.37 31.06
N VAL A 180 -18.36 -40.86 30.43
CA VAL A 180 -18.19 -39.43 30.18
C VAL A 180 -19.34 -38.90 29.31
N ALA A 181 -19.67 -39.58 28.20
CA ALA A 181 -20.78 -39.17 27.35
C ALA A 181 -22.12 -39.14 28.09
N GLN A 182 -22.40 -40.16 28.92
CA GLN A 182 -23.61 -40.21 29.74
C GLN A 182 -23.67 -39.04 30.73
N ALA A 183 -22.54 -38.72 31.36
CA ALA A 183 -22.43 -37.57 32.28
C ALA A 183 -22.70 -36.22 31.59
N LEU A 184 -22.39 -36.08 30.30
CA LEU A 184 -22.71 -34.88 29.52
C LEU A 184 -24.18 -34.81 29.07
N MET A 185 -24.85 -35.96 28.94
CA MET A 185 -26.23 -36.06 28.42
C MET A 185 -27.31 -36.08 29.50
N ASP A 186 -26.96 -36.47 30.73
CA ASP A 186 -27.90 -36.65 31.82
C ASP A 186 -27.38 -36.00 33.11
N PRO A 187 -28.06 -34.95 33.63
CA PRO A 187 -27.70 -34.33 34.90
C PRO A 187 -27.69 -35.31 36.09
N GLN A 188 -28.47 -36.40 36.04
CA GLN A 188 -28.50 -37.41 37.11
C GLN A 188 -27.36 -38.42 37.01
N ALA A 189 -26.67 -38.51 35.87
CA ALA A 189 -25.54 -39.42 35.73
C ALA A 189 -24.33 -38.93 36.55
N THR A 190 -23.68 -39.85 37.24
CA THR A 190 -22.49 -39.58 38.05
C THR A 190 -21.24 -39.98 37.29
N LEU A 191 -20.13 -39.30 37.57
CA LEU A 191 -18.84 -39.59 36.94
C LEU A 191 -17.75 -39.64 38.02
N VAL A 192 -17.03 -40.75 38.06
CA VAL A 192 -15.98 -40.99 39.06
C VAL A 192 -14.70 -41.43 38.34
N GLN A 193 -13.57 -40.93 38.79
CA GLN A 193 -12.24 -41.37 38.38
C GLN A 193 -11.63 -42.23 39.48
N LEU A 194 -11.21 -43.44 39.11
CA LEU A 194 -10.53 -44.39 39.97
C LEU A 194 -9.08 -44.55 39.52
N SER A 195 -8.15 -44.55 40.48
CA SER A 195 -6.77 -44.97 40.25
C SER A 195 -6.64 -46.41 40.72
N VAL A 196 -6.59 -47.35 39.76
CA VAL A 196 -6.52 -48.80 40.02
C VAL A 196 -5.11 -49.32 39.77
N GLU A 197 -4.68 -50.31 40.55
CA GLU A 197 -3.42 -51.04 40.36
C GLU A 197 -3.72 -52.47 39.93
N PRO A 198 -3.80 -52.74 38.61
CA PRO A 198 -4.09 -54.09 38.10
C PRO A 198 -2.95 -55.07 38.35
N ASP A 199 -1.69 -54.62 38.22
CA ASP A 199 -0.49 -55.39 38.54
C ASP A 199 0.41 -54.58 39.50
N ALA A 200 1.13 -55.26 40.39
CA ALA A 200 2.00 -54.60 41.38
C ALA A 200 3.00 -53.64 40.73
N GLY A 201 2.88 -52.34 41.04
CA GLY A 201 3.72 -51.27 40.50
C GLY A 201 3.16 -50.53 39.28
N THR A 202 2.02 -50.96 38.73
CA THR A 202 1.35 -50.27 37.60
C THR A 202 0.08 -49.59 38.07
N THR A 203 -0.11 -48.30 37.77
CA THR A 203 -1.34 -47.57 38.16
C THR A 203 -2.03 -47.05 36.91
N GLU A 204 -3.30 -47.40 36.75
CA GLU A 204 -4.15 -47.01 35.63
C GLU A 204 -5.30 -46.13 36.15
N LYS A 205 -5.59 -45.03 35.46
CA LYS A 205 -6.78 -44.21 35.75
C LYS A 205 -7.96 -44.69 34.91
N ARG A 206 -9.09 -44.98 35.56
CA ARG A 206 -10.34 -45.38 34.91
C ARG A 206 -11.44 -44.40 35.26
N VAL A 207 -12.13 -43.89 34.25
CA VAL A 207 -13.29 -43.00 34.43
C VAL A 207 -14.55 -43.79 34.14
N VAL A 208 -15.41 -43.91 35.15
CA VAL A 208 -16.57 -44.81 35.15
C VAL A 208 -17.77 -44.14 35.81
N ASP A 209 -18.97 -44.70 35.61
CA ASP A 209 -20.14 -44.32 36.39
C ASP A 209 -20.08 -44.92 37.82
N GLN A 210 -20.98 -44.47 38.69
CA GLN A 210 -21.03 -44.95 40.08
C GLN A 210 -21.28 -46.46 40.21
N GLN A 211 -22.13 -47.04 39.36
CA GLN A 211 -22.46 -48.47 39.45
C GLN A 211 -21.25 -49.33 39.09
N GLU A 212 -20.53 -48.94 38.04
CA GLU A 212 -19.30 -49.59 37.62
C GLU A 212 -18.17 -49.35 38.62
N ALA A 213 -18.09 -48.17 39.24
CA ALA A 213 -17.14 -47.92 40.33
C ALA A 213 -17.37 -48.88 41.51
N GLU A 214 -18.62 -49.10 41.90
CA GLU A 214 -18.98 -50.05 42.96
C GLU A 214 -18.68 -51.51 42.56
N ARG A 215 -18.87 -51.88 41.29
CA ARG A 215 -18.47 -53.21 40.79
C ARG A 215 -16.95 -53.41 40.84
N LEU A 216 -16.17 -52.40 40.45
CA LEU A 216 -14.71 -52.44 40.49
C LEU A 216 -14.17 -52.46 41.93
N LEU A 217 -14.80 -51.74 42.86
CA LEU A 217 -14.50 -51.79 44.30
C LEU A 217 -14.69 -53.19 44.90
N ASN A 218 -15.67 -53.95 44.39
CA ASN A 218 -15.95 -55.32 44.82
C ASN A 218 -15.09 -56.37 44.10
N THR A 219 -14.20 -55.95 43.19
CA THR A 219 -13.22 -56.83 42.52
C THR A 219 -11.90 -56.81 43.30
N ALA A 220 -11.03 -57.81 43.15
CA ALA A 220 -9.73 -57.90 43.81
C ALA A 220 -8.67 -56.86 43.35
N LEU A 221 -9.10 -55.74 42.76
CA LEU A 221 -8.25 -54.65 42.29
C LEU A 221 -7.91 -53.70 43.45
N VAL A 222 -6.64 -53.33 43.60
CA VAL A 222 -6.24 -52.34 44.60
C VAL A 222 -6.56 -50.94 44.06
N ILE A 223 -7.43 -50.20 44.76
CA ILE A 223 -7.77 -48.82 44.43
C ILE A 223 -6.92 -47.88 45.30
N LYS A 224 -6.09 -47.06 44.65
CA LYS A 224 -5.22 -46.08 45.33
C LYS A 224 -5.92 -44.78 45.65
N ASP A 225 -6.81 -44.35 44.76
CA ASP A 225 -7.48 -43.06 44.85
C ASP A 225 -8.83 -43.05 44.12
N ARG A 226 -9.76 -42.23 44.60
CA ARG A 226 -11.10 -42.04 44.04
C ARG A 226 -11.44 -40.55 44.05
N VAL A 227 -11.72 -40.00 42.87
CA VAL A 227 -12.12 -38.61 42.70
C VAL A 227 -13.49 -38.55 42.02
N THR A 228 -14.46 -37.90 42.64
CA THR A 228 -15.76 -37.62 42.01
C THR A 228 -15.59 -36.45 41.05
N LEU A 229 -15.81 -36.69 39.75
CA LEU A 229 -15.72 -35.67 38.71
C LEU A 229 -17.06 -34.94 38.50
N LYS A 230 -18.17 -35.65 38.72
CA LYS A 230 -19.52 -35.12 38.61
C LYS A 230 -20.47 -35.83 39.58
N GLU A 231 -21.15 -35.05 40.40
CA GLU A 231 -22.22 -35.53 41.29
C GLU A 231 -23.57 -35.65 40.55
N SER A 232 -24.50 -36.39 41.15
CA SER A 232 -25.87 -36.45 40.65
C SER A 232 -26.55 -35.09 40.83
N GLY A 233 -27.25 -34.62 39.79
CA GLY A 233 -27.90 -33.31 39.75
C GLY A 233 -26.98 -32.18 39.30
N ALA A 234 -25.65 -32.34 39.33
CA ALA A 234 -24.72 -31.38 38.76
C ALA A 234 -24.79 -31.39 37.22
N LEU A 235 -24.48 -30.27 36.57
CA LEU A 235 -24.36 -30.21 35.12
C LEU A 235 -23.10 -30.94 34.67
N GLY A 236 -23.19 -31.70 33.58
CA GLY A 236 -22.02 -32.32 32.97
C GLY A 236 -21.26 -31.32 32.12
N LEU A 237 -20.60 -30.35 32.76
CA LEU A 237 -19.91 -29.24 32.10
C LEU A 237 -18.48 -29.15 32.64
N PHE A 238 -17.49 -29.29 31.76
CA PHE A 238 -16.08 -29.34 32.15
C PHE A 238 -15.29 -28.26 31.43
N SER A 239 -14.48 -27.49 32.17
CA SER A 239 -13.54 -26.53 31.57
C SER A 239 -12.36 -27.23 30.91
N GLY A 240 -11.70 -26.56 29.96
CA GLY A 240 -10.49 -27.06 29.29
C GLY A 240 -9.43 -27.51 30.30
N THR A 241 -9.18 -26.69 31.32
CA THR A 241 -8.23 -26.98 32.41
C THR A 241 -8.64 -28.20 33.23
N THR A 242 -9.89 -28.27 33.68
CA THR A 242 -10.38 -29.39 34.51
C THR A 242 -10.39 -30.70 33.72
N ALA A 243 -10.88 -30.66 32.49
CA ALA A 243 -10.92 -31.82 31.61
C ALA A 243 -9.50 -32.36 31.33
N ARG A 244 -8.54 -31.46 31.05
CA ARG A 244 -7.13 -31.83 30.83
C ARG A 244 -6.49 -32.46 32.06
N ASN A 245 -6.72 -31.90 33.26
CA ASN A 245 -6.15 -32.40 34.52
C ASN A 245 -6.67 -33.79 34.89
N HIS A 246 -7.94 -34.08 34.59
CA HIS A 246 -8.58 -35.37 34.86
C HIS A 246 -8.45 -36.36 33.71
N ASP A 247 -7.77 -35.99 32.62
CA ASP A 247 -7.53 -36.84 31.45
C ASP A 247 -8.83 -37.27 30.73
N ILE A 248 -9.84 -36.39 30.71
CA ILE A 248 -11.12 -36.59 30.01
C ILE A 248 -11.30 -35.53 28.93
N LEU A 249 -12.05 -35.84 27.87
CA LEU A 249 -12.42 -34.96 26.75
C LEU A 249 -11.24 -34.37 25.95
N VAL A 250 -10.41 -33.55 26.60
CA VAL A 250 -9.45 -32.61 26.06
C VAL A 250 -8.07 -33.24 25.90
N MET A 251 -7.55 -33.19 24.68
CA MET A 251 -6.20 -33.64 24.37
C MET A 251 -5.14 -32.60 24.76
N GLN A 252 -5.39 -31.32 24.46
CA GLN A 252 -4.54 -30.19 24.84
C GLN A 252 -5.38 -28.92 25.05
N THR A 253 -4.83 -27.96 25.79
CA THR A 253 -5.37 -26.62 25.93
C THR A 253 -4.48 -25.62 25.20
N VAL A 254 -5.06 -24.71 24.42
CA VAL A 254 -4.35 -23.64 23.72
C VAL A 254 -5.15 -22.35 23.83
N GLU A 255 -4.51 -21.19 23.83
CA GLU A 255 -5.15 -19.89 24.00
C GLU A 255 -5.58 -19.28 22.65
N SER A 256 -4.94 -19.67 21.55
CA SER A 256 -5.18 -19.08 20.23
C SER A 256 -5.12 -20.11 19.10
N ARG A 257 -5.71 -19.76 17.95
CA ARG A 257 -5.58 -20.54 16.70
C ARG A 257 -4.11 -20.66 16.25
N ARG A 258 -3.27 -19.66 16.52
CA ARG A 258 -1.83 -19.74 16.21
C ARG A 258 -1.14 -20.81 17.06
N GLU A 259 -1.44 -20.84 18.35
CA GLU A 259 -0.91 -21.89 19.24
C GLU A 259 -1.43 -23.27 18.83
N LEU A 260 -2.69 -23.39 18.38
CA LEU A 260 -3.22 -24.62 17.78
C LEU A 260 -2.37 -25.05 16.57
N ALA A 261 -1.99 -24.13 15.68
CA ALA A 261 -1.13 -24.43 14.53
C ALA A 261 0.23 -24.96 14.97
N ASP A 262 0.86 -24.28 15.92
CA ASP A 262 2.16 -24.64 16.44
C ASP A 262 2.15 -26.05 17.08
N VAL A 263 1.11 -26.37 17.88
CA VAL A 263 0.96 -27.69 18.55
C VAL A 263 0.89 -28.84 17.55
N TYR A 264 0.18 -28.66 16.44
CA TYR A 264 0.00 -29.70 15.42
C TYR A 264 1.03 -29.61 14.28
N GLY A 265 1.96 -28.66 14.34
CA GLY A 265 2.90 -28.38 13.25
C GLY A 265 2.21 -28.01 11.94
N LEU A 266 1.07 -27.33 12.04
CA LEU A 266 0.26 -26.91 10.90
C LEU A 266 0.73 -25.54 10.41
N PRO A 267 0.83 -25.33 9.08
CA PRO A 267 0.97 -23.99 8.54
C PRO A 267 -0.22 -23.12 9.01
N LEU A 268 0.03 -21.91 9.51
CA LEU A 268 -0.99 -21.02 10.09
C LEU A 268 -2.15 -20.74 9.11
N GLU A 269 -1.84 -20.72 7.82
CA GLU A 269 -2.74 -20.58 6.67
C GLU A 269 -3.83 -21.65 6.67
N THR A 270 -3.52 -22.86 7.13
CA THR A 270 -4.47 -23.98 7.16
C THR A 270 -5.51 -23.88 8.27
N LEU A 271 -5.27 -23.01 9.27
CA LEU A 271 -6.17 -22.71 10.39
C LEU A 271 -7.04 -21.48 10.17
N ARG A 272 -7.02 -20.90 8.96
CA ARG A 272 -7.87 -19.78 8.57
C ARG A 272 -9.21 -20.28 8.01
N GLU A 273 -10.29 -19.56 8.29
CA GLU A 273 -11.66 -19.93 7.89
C GLU A 273 -11.77 -20.03 6.38
N GLN A 274 -12.04 -21.24 5.86
CA GLN A 274 -12.31 -21.40 4.44
C GLN A 274 -13.65 -20.71 4.11
N ARG A 275 -13.66 -19.82 3.11
CA ARG A 275 -14.89 -19.19 2.60
C ARG A 275 -15.43 -20.01 1.42
N SER A 276 -16.75 -20.13 1.32
CA SER A 276 -17.42 -20.97 0.30
C SER A 276 -16.99 -20.57 -1.14
N PRO A 277 -16.89 -21.51 -2.11
CA PRO A 277 -16.26 -21.32 -3.44
C PRO A 277 -16.90 -20.31 -4.42
N GLY A 278 -17.71 -19.35 -4.00
CA GLY A 278 -18.24 -18.26 -4.85
C GLY A 278 -17.28 -17.08 -5.05
N THR A 279 -15.97 -17.28 -4.84
CA THR A 279 -15.00 -16.24 -4.44
C THR A 279 -14.23 -15.54 -5.57
N ALA A 280 -14.53 -15.80 -6.84
CA ALA A 280 -13.85 -15.12 -7.95
C ALA A 280 -14.07 -13.60 -7.95
N GLU A 281 -15.29 -13.16 -7.59
CA GLU A 281 -15.67 -11.74 -7.51
C GLU A 281 -15.16 -11.05 -6.24
N GLN A 282 -14.53 -11.79 -5.32
CA GLN A 282 -14.16 -11.30 -3.99
C GLN A 282 -12.65 -11.12 -3.79
N VAL A 283 -11.82 -11.41 -4.79
CA VAL A 283 -10.36 -11.29 -4.69
C VAL A 283 -9.80 -10.27 -5.67
N SER A 284 -9.17 -9.23 -5.13
CA SER A 284 -8.52 -8.17 -5.90
C SER A 284 -7.01 -8.20 -5.75
N LEU A 285 -6.31 -7.75 -6.79
CA LEU A 285 -4.85 -7.61 -6.82
C LEU A 285 -4.48 -6.15 -7.05
N ILE A 286 -3.73 -5.57 -6.13
CA ILE A 286 -3.20 -4.20 -6.17
C ILE A 286 -1.68 -4.29 -6.26
N GLU A 287 -1.08 -3.67 -7.28
CA GLU A 287 0.36 -3.66 -7.48
C GLU A 287 0.99 -2.44 -6.76
N VAL A 288 1.94 -2.71 -5.86
CA VAL A 288 2.74 -1.72 -5.13
C VAL A 288 4.15 -1.76 -5.72
N ARG A 289 4.40 -0.93 -6.74
CA ARG A 289 5.64 -0.95 -7.52
C ARG A 289 6.33 0.42 -7.53
N GLY A 290 7.65 0.40 -7.36
CA GLY A 290 8.50 1.59 -7.37
C GLY A 290 8.55 2.28 -6.01
N GLU A 291 9.01 3.54 -6.01
CA GLU A 291 9.19 4.32 -4.78
C GLU A 291 7.85 4.74 -4.17
N ILE A 292 7.74 4.66 -2.84
CA ILE A 292 6.54 5.01 -2.08
C ILE A 292 6.51 6.52 -1.87
N GLU A 293 5.94 7.22 -2.84
CA GLU A 293 5.69 8.66 -2.83
C GLU A 293 4.23 8.98 -2.45
N PRO A 294 3.90 10.22 -2.02
CA PRO A 294 2.54 10.64 -1.70
C PRO A 294 1.51 10.33 -2.80
N VAL A 295 1.94 10.46 -4.06
CA VAL A 295 1.09 10.17 -5.24
C VAL A 295 0.76 8.67 -5.33
N LEU A 296 1.75 7.80 -5.08
CA LEU A 296 1.54 6.36 -5.09
C LEU A 296 0.65 5.96 -3.91
N GLU A 297 0.91 6.50 -2.72
CA GLU A 297 0.10 6.24 -1.54
C GLU A 297 -1.37 6.62 -1.75
N SER A 298 -1.63 7.83 -2.24
CA SER A 298 -2.98 8.30 -2.56
C SER A 298 -3.66 7.44 -3.62
N PHE A 299 -2.91 7.00 -4.62
CA PHE A 299 -3.40 6.06 -5.63
C PHE A 299 -3.80 4.71 -5.00
N LEU A 300 -2.96 4.15 -4.12
CA LEU A 300 -3.21 2.88 -3.43
C LEU A 300 -4.42 2.97 -2.49
N LYS A 301 -4.55 4.04 -1.70
CA LYS A 301 -5.73 4.29 -0.85
C LYS A 301 -7.02 4.28 -1.67
N ARG A 302 -7.05 4.98 -2.82
CA ARG A 302 -8.19 4.93 -3.75
C ARG A 302 -8.42 3.53 -4.34
N GLN A 303 -7.37 2.74 -4.58
CA GLN A 303 -7.54 1.36 -5.05
C GLN A 303 -8.23 0.50 -4.01
N ILE A 304 -7.80 0.63 -2.76
CA ILE A 304 -8.37 -0.06 -1.60
C ILE A 304 -9.86 0.27 -1.50
N ASP A 305 -10.24 1.56 -1.57
CA ASP A 305 -11.66 1.94 -1.51
C ASP A 305 -12.46 1.34 -2.67
N ARG A 306 -11.93 1.39 -3.90
CA ARG A 306 -12.58 0.81 -5.09
C ARG A 306 -12.79 -0.69 -5.01
N VAL A 307 -11.82 -1.46 -4.50
CA VAL A 307 -11.99 -2.92 -4.36
C VAL A 307 -13.02 -3.26 -3.28
N ILE A 308 -13.09 -2.44 -2.23
CA ILE A 308 -14.01 -2.63 -1.11
C ILE A 308 -15.45 -2.31 -1.51
N GLU A 309 -15.67 -1.20 -2.21
CA GLU A 309 -16.99 -0.84 -2.78
C GLU A 309 -17.54 -1.92 -3.72
N ARG A 310 -16.65 -2.65 -4.40
CA ARG A 310 -17.01 -3.77 -5.29
C ARG A 310 -17.27 -5.08 -4.56
N GLY A 311 -17.15 -5.12 -3.23
CA GLY A 311 -17.40 -6.31 -2.41
C GLY A 311 -16.21 -7.27 -2.31
N SER A 312 -14.99 -6.82 -2.60
CA SER A 312 -13.80 -7.64 -2.38
C SER A 312 -13.60 -7.93 -0.89
N LYS A 313 -13.38 -9.21 -0.58
CA LYS A 313 -13.12 -9.72 0.77
C LYS A 313 -11.69 -10.22 0.95
N THR A 314 -10.91 -10.25 -0.12
CA THR A 314 -9.46 -10.50 -0.09
C THR A 314 -8.76 -9.54 -1.03
N ILE A 315 -7.72 -8.91 -0.55
CA ILE A 315 -6.86 -8.00 -1.31
C ILE A 315 -5.44 -8.56 -1.25
N ILE A 316 -4.88 -8.82 -2.42
CA ILE A 316 -3.47 -9.17 -2.57
C ILE A 316 -2.73 -7.90 -2.98
N PHE A 317 -1.74 -7.51 -2.19
CA PHE A 317 -0.77 -6.48 -2.52
C PHE A 317 0.46 -7.15 -3.12
N GLU A 318 0.67 -7.03 -4.42
CA GLU A 318 1.93 -7.47 -5.05
C GLU A 318 2.97 -6.37 -4.86
N ILE A 319 3.91 -6.59 -3.93
CA ILE A 319 4.88 -5.60 -3.48
C ILE A 319 6.23 -5.88 -4.14
N ASP A 320 6.68 -4.94 -4.95
CA ASP A 320 8.00 -4.90 -5.56
C ASP A 320 8.55 -3.47 -5.49
N SER A 321 9.20 -3.16 -4.36
CA SER A 321 9.57 -1.78 -4.03
C SER A 321 10.86 -1.70 -3.19
N PRO A 322 11.74 -0.73 -3.50
CA PRO A 322 12.91 -0.43 -2.67
C PRO A 322 12.58 0.39 -1.41
N GLY A 323 11.34 0.84 -1.24
CA GLY A 323 10.92 1.73 -0.16
C GLY A 323 10.47 3.09 -0.66
N GLY A 324 10.57 4.10 0.20
CA GLY A 324 10.17 5.47 -0.08
C GLY A 324 10.03 6.26 1.21
N PHE A 325 9.11 7.22 1.23
CA PHE A 325 8.94 8.08 2.39
C PHE A 325 8.31 7.32 3.58
N LEU A 326 8.85 7.59 4.77
CA LEU A 326 8.50 6.89 6.01
C LEU A 326 7.03 7.07 6.40
N TRP A 327 6.51 8.29 6.33
CA TRP A 327 5.15 8.63 6.75
C TRP A 327 4.10 8.01 5.84
N GLU A 328 4.29 8.11 4.54
CA GLU A 328 3.45 7.53 3.50
C GLU A 328 3.41 5.99 3.64
N SER A 329 4.57 5.39 3.94
CA SER A 329 4.68 3.95 4.19
C SER A 329 3.95 3.52 5.47
N ARG A 330 4.09 4.31 6.55
CA ARG A 330 3.41 4.09 7.83
C ARG A 330 1.90 4.25 7.73
N ASP A 331 1.44 5.32 7.08
CA ASP A 331 0.03 5.59 6.80
C ASP A 331 -0.60 4.44 6.02
N MET A 332 0.08 3.97 4.96
CA MET A 332 -0.38 2.84 4.17
C MET A 332 -0.42 1.55 4.99
N ALA A 333 0.64 1.24 5.76
CA ALA A 333 0.69 0.04 6.60
C ALA A 333 -0.45 -0.01 7.62
N MET A 334 -0.72 1.12 8.30
CA MET A 334 -1.84 1.22 9.24
C MET A 334 -3.19 1.13 8.53
N THR A 335 -3.35 1.81 7.38
CA THR A 335 -4.58 1.72 6.57
C THR A 335 -4.89 0.28 6.18
N ILE A 336 -3.86 -0.50 5.80
CA ILE A 336 -4.00 -1.92 5.47
C ILE A 336 -4.32 -2.73 6.73
N ALA A 337 -3.64 -2.45 7.85
CA ALA A 337 -3.87 -3.16 9.10
C ALA A 337 -5.31 -3.00 9.62
N ASP A 338 -5.91 -1.82 9.45
CA ASP A 338 -7.29 -1.47 9.84
C ASP A 338 -8.35 -2.17 8.98
N LEU A 339 -7.99 -2.75 7.83
CA LEU A 339 -8.93 -3.53 7.01
C LEU A 339 -9.43 -4.80 7.69
N ASP A 340 -8.73 -5.28 8.72
CA ASP A 340 -9.15 -6.42 9.55
C ASP A 340 -10.50 -6.14 10.23
N GLU A 341 -10.72 -4.90 10.71
CA GLU A 341 -11.99 -4.46 11.32
C GLU A 341 -13.17 -4.53 10.33
N ARG A 342 -12.87 -4.51 9.03
CA ARG A 342 -13.86 -4.60 7.94
C ARG A 342 -14.01 -6.02 7.39
N ASP A 343 -13.42 -7.02 8.04
CA ASP A 343 -13.45 -8.44 7.63
C ASP A 343 -12.88 -8.63 6.20
N ILE A 344 -11.81 -7.88 5.89
CA ILE A 344 -11.09 -7.95 4.62
C ILE A 344 -9.71 -8.56 4.87
N ARG A 345 -9.44 -9.68 4.20
CA ARG A 345 -8.14 -10.35 4.24
C ARG A 345 -7.12 -9.62 3.38
N THR A 346 -5.93 -9.38 3.90
CA THR A 346 -4.83 -8.68 3.21
C THR A 346 -3.61 -9.60 3.07
N ILE A 347 -3.06 -9.69 1.86
CA ILE A 347 -1.95 -10.59 1.54
C ILE A 347 -0.86 -9.79 0.83
N ALA A 348 0.32 -9.66 1.43
CA ALA A 348 1.51 -9.19 0.73
C ALA A 348 2.11 -10.36 -0.06
N TYR A 349 2.23 -10.20 -1.38
CA TYR A 349 2.98 -11.10 -2.25
C TYR A 349 4.24 -10.38 -2.73
N ILE A 350 5.41 -10.88 -2.36
CA ILE A 350 6.71 -10.26 -2.66
C ILE A 350 7.46 -11.15 -3.66
N PRO A 351 7.38 -10.85 -4.97
CA PRO A 351 8.09 -11.61 -5.99
C PRO A 351 9.60 -11.33 -5.99
N ASP A 352 10.04 -10.12 -5.65
CA ASP A 352 11.46 -9.72 -5.68
C ASP A 352 11.88 -9.00 -4.39
N MET A 353 11.31 -7.82 -4.10
CA MET A 353 11.75 -7.05 -2.92
C MET A 353 10.66 -6.21 -2.26
N ALA A 354 10.71 -6.13 -0.93
CA ALA A 354 9.98 -5.16 -0.12
C ALA A 354 10.97 -4.59 0.92
N LEU A 355 11.76 -3.59 0.52
CA LEU A 355 12.75 -2.97 1.38
C LEU A 355 12.26 -1.64 1.95
N SER A 356 12.89 -1.20 3.04
CA SER A 356 12.62 0.09 3.66
C SER A 356 11.11 0.30 3.94
N GLY A 357 10.52 1.40 3.47
CA GLY A 357 9.08 1.66 3.60
C GLY A 357 8.17 0.53 3.10
N ALA A 358 8.60 -0.24 2.10
CA ALA A 358 7.81 -1.36 1.58
C ALA A 358 7.77 -2.55 2.55
N ALA A 359 8.81 -2.75 3.36
CA ALA A 359 8.80 -3.74 4.43
C ALA A 359 7.75 -3.36 5.49
N ILE A 360 7.62 -2.07 5.82
CA ILE A 360 6.63 -1.55 6.75
C ILE A 360 5.20 -1.82 6.22
N ILE A 361 4.95 -1.52 4.94
CA ILE A 361 3.66 -1.83 4.28
C ILE A 361 3.34 -3.33 4.35
N ALA A 362 4.33 -4.19 4.05
CA ALA A 362 4.15 -5.64 4.10
C ALA A 362 3.79 -6.14 5.50
N LEU A 363 4.38 -5.56 6.55
CA LEU A 363 4.05 -5.89 7.95
C LEU A 363 2.62 -5.52 8.33
N GLY A 364 1.99 -4.57 7.64
CA GLY A 364 0.57 -4.25 7.79
C GLY A 364 -0.39 -5.31 7.25
N CYS A 365 0.07 -6.25 6.41
CA CYS A 365 -0.78 -7.31 5.86
C CYS A 365 -0.97 -8.48 6.84
N ASP A 366 -2.06 -9.22 6.70
CA ASP A 366 -2.35 -10.43 7.50
C ASP A 366 -1.43 -11.61 7.15
N GLU A 367 -0.96 -11.64 5.90
CA GLU A 367 -0.05 -12.65 5.35
C GLU A 367 1.04 -11.99 4.53
N ILE A 368 2.24 -12.58 4.58
CA ILE A 368 3.35 -12.20 3.71
C ILE A 368 3.85 -13.47 3.04
N TYR A 369 3.70 -13.57 1.73
CA TYR A 369 4.26 -14.65 0.92
C TYR A 369 5.38 -14.09 0.05
N MET A 370 6.52 -14.76 0.08
CA MET A 370 7.71 -14.34 -0.63
C MET A 370 8.14 -15.41 -1.63
N GLN A 371 8.72 -15.01 -2.74
CA GLN A 371 9.55 -15.94 -3.50
C GLN A 371 10.81 -16.34 -2.71
N PRO A 372 11.39 -17.54 -2.95
CA PRO A 372 12.50 -18.04 -2.13
C PRO A 372 13.73 -17.12 -2.07
N THR A 373 13.98 -16.34 -3.13
CA THR A 373 15.10 -15.39 -3.22
C THR A 373 14.71 -13.95 -2.94
N ALA A 374 13.41 -13.66 -2.79
CA ALA A 374 12.92 -12.32 -2.55
C ALA A 374 13.40 -11.77 -1.21
N LYS A 375 13.52 -10.44 -1.09
CA LYS A 375 14.06 -9.77 0.09
C LYS A 375 13.01 -8.94 0.83
N ILE A 376 13.06 -8.95 2.16
CA ILE A 376 12.26 -8.08 3.04
C ILE A 376 13.12 -7.55 4.19
N GLY A 377 12.90 -6.29 4.60
CA GLY A 377 13.59 -5.66 5.72
C GLY A 377 14.32 -4.40 5.31
N ASP A 378 15.49 -4.14 5.90
CA ASP A 378 16.30 -2.93 5.65
C ASP A 378 15.50 -1.63 5.84
N ALA A 379 14.80 -1.54 6.97
CA ALA A 379 13.81 -0.51 7.30
C ALA A 379 14.34 0.66 8.11
N GLY A 380 15.65 0.78 8.28
CA GLY A 380 16.23 1.88 9.05
C GLY A 380 15.95 3.25 8.43
N PRO A 381 15.59 4.27 9.22
CA PRO A 381 15.27 5.59 8.70
C PRO A 381 16.55 6.33 8.31
N ILE A 382 16.54 6.93 7.12
CA ILE A 382 17.65 7.71 6.58
C ILE A 382 17.18 9.10 6.16
N GLU A 383 18.07 10.08 6.30
CA GLU A 383 17.88 11.45 5.86
C GLU A 383 18.90 11.79 4.78
N ILE A 384 18.47 12.60 3.81
CA ILE A 384 19.34 13.13 2.76
C ILE A 384 19.80 14.52 3.20
N ARG A 385 21.09 14.67 3.49
CA ARG A 385 21.67 15.98 3.85
C ARG A 385 21.96 16.85 2.62
N GLU A 386 22.18 18.14 2.87
CA GLU A 386 22.66 19.08 1.84
C GLU A 386 23.89 18.51 1.11
N GLY A 387 23.76 18.28 -0.20
CA GLY A 387 24.78 17.63 -1.03
C GLY A 387 24.50 16.16 -1.40
N GLY A 388 23.36 15.59 -1.00
CA GLY A 388 22.90 14.27 -1.44
C GLY A 388 23.52 13.08 -0.69
N GLN A 389 24.12 13.33 0.48
CA GLN A 389 24.65 12.26 1.33
C GLN A 389 23.54 11.67 2.20
N PHE A 390 23.47 10.33 2.24
CA PHE A 390 22.58 9.61 3.13
C PHE A 390 23.20 9.51 4.53
N GLU A 391 22.47 9.97 5.53
CA GLU A 391 22.81 9.77 6.93
C GLU A 391 21.65 9.12 7.68
N ARG A 392 21.93 8.58 8.86
CA ARG A 392 20.88 8.03 9.71
C ARG A 392 20.01 9.16 10.23
N ALA A 393 18.70 8.92 10.25
CA ALA A 393 17.80 9.80 10.96
C ALA A 393 18.15 9.84 12.45
N ASP A 394 17.67 10.87 13.13
CA ASP A 394 17.88 11.03 14.55
C ASP A 394 17.20 9.91 15.37
N GLU A 395 17.63 9.79 16.63
CA GLU A 395 17.11 8.76 17.54
C GLU A 395 15.61 8.88 17.77
N LYS A 396 15.05 10.09 17.62
CA LYS A 396 13.62 10.36 17.76
C LYS A 396 12.81 9.71 16.63
N VAL A 397 13.25 9.88 15.37
CA VAL A 397 12.59 9.23 14.23
C VAL A 397 12.74 7.71 14.30
N LEU A 398 13.91 7.21 14.73
CA LEU A 398 14.10 5.77 14.96
C LEU A 398 13.13 5.25 16.03
N SER A 399 13.08 5.90 17.19
CA SER A 399 12.19 5.51 18.30
C SER A 399 10.73 5.44 17.86
N PHE A 400 10.25 6.45 17.13
CA PHE A 400 8.89 6.45 16.56
C PHE A 400 8.66 5.28 15.61
N LEU A 401 9.62 4.97 14.73
CA LEU A 401 9.48 3.85 13.81
C LEU A 401 9.47 2.51 14.55
N LEU A 402 10.26 2.35 15.61
CA LEU A 402 10.24 1.12 16.42
C LEU A 402 8.86 0.88 17.04
N GLU A 403 8.20 1.92 17.57
CA GLU A 403 6.82 1.85 18.07
C GLU A 403 5.84 1.38 16.97
N VAL A 404 5.95 1.94 15.77
CA VAL A 404 5.12 1.54 14.61
C VAL A 404 5.34 0.07 14.24
N MET A 405 6.60 -0.37 14.19
CA MET A 405 6.94 -1.75 13.82
C MET A 405 6.48 -2.75 14.87
N GLU A 406 6.59 -2.38 16.15
CA GLU A 406 6.03 -3.13 17.27
C GLU A 406 4.51 -3.26 17.16
N GLU A 407 3.79 -2.15 16.97
CA GLU A 407 2.32 -2.15 16.85
C GLU A 407 1.85 -3.06 15.70
N LEU A 408 2.43 -2.91 14.51
CA LEU A 408 2.08 -3.73 13.34
C LEU A 408 2.39 -5.21 13.59
N ALA A 409 3.54 -5.50 14.21
CA ALA A 409 3.92 -6.86 14.55
C ALA A 409 2.95 -7.48 15.55
N GLU A 410 2.57 -6.78 16.62
CA GLU A 410 1.62 -7.27 17.62
C GLU A 410 0.22 -7.47 17.04
N ARG A 411 -0.30 -6.49 16.29
CA ARG A 411 -1.61 -6.57 15.62
C ARG A 411 -1.72 -7.79 14.69
N LYS A 412 -0.63 -8.15 14.02
CA LYS A 412 -0.59 -9.30 13.10
C LYS A 412 0.07 -10.55 13.71
N GLY A 413 0.43 -10.47 14.99
CA GLY A 413 1.11 -11.48 15.81
C GLY A 413 2.40 -12.04 15.22
N ARG A 414 3.27 -11.16 14.73
CA ARG A 414 4.65 -11.46 14.34
C ARG A 414 5.60 -11.17 15.51
N PRO A 415 6.81 -11.74 15.54
CA PRO A 415 7.78 -11.39 16.58
C PRO A 415 8.21 -9.92 16.44
N LYS A 416 7.83 -9.07 17.39
CA LYS A 416 8.18 -7.64 17.39
C LYS A 416 9.68 -7.41 17.37
N ALA A 417 10.46 -8.23 18.06
CA ALA A 417 11.93 -8.21 18.01
C ALA A 417 12.48 -8.29 16.58
N VAL A 418 11.92 -9.17 15.74
CA VAL A 418 12.41 -9.36 14.36
C VAL A 418 11.98 -8.19 13.48
N ALA A 419 10.75 -7.69 13.64
CA ALA A 419 10.26 -6.53 12.91
C ALA A 419 11.09 -5.28 13.24
N MET A 420 11.25 -4.97 14.53
CA MET A 420 12.03 -3.82 14.99
C MET A 420 13.51 -3.91 14.58
N ALA A 421 14.13 -5.10 14.58
CA ALA A 421 15.50 -5.29 14.09
C ALA A 421 15.69 -5.00 12.59
N MET A 422 14.61 -4.91 11.80
CA MET A 422 14.69 -4.41 10.43
C MET A 422 15.01 -2.91 10.40
N ALA A 423 14.61 -2.15 11.43
CA ALA A 423 14.80 -0.71 11.53
C ALA A 423 16.00 -0.32 12.41
N ASP A 424 16.24 -1.07 13.49
CA ASP A 424 17.39 -0.88 14.37
C ASP A 424 18.45 -1.98 14.17
N LYS A 425 19.65 -1.55 13.79
CA LYS A 425 20.82 -2.42 13.58
C LYS A 425 21.49 -2.88 14.89
N GLU A 426 21.20 -2.23 16.00
CA GLU A 426 21.78 -2.52 17.32
C GLU A 426 20.92 -3.54 18.08
N MET A 427 19.69 -3.75 17.60
CA MET A 427 18.75 -4.69 18.19
C MET A 427 19.21 -6.15 18.03
N ALA A 428 19.54 -6.77 19.16
CA ALA A 428 19.88 -8.17 19.23
C ALA A 428 18.62 -9.04 19.40
N VAL A 429 18.41 -9.96 18.46
CA VAL A 429 17.26 -10.89 18.49
C VAL A 429 17.73 -12.29 18.86
N PHE A 430 17.02 -12.95 19.78
CA PHE A 430 17.33 -14.29 20.25
C PHE A 430 16.21 -15.27 19.91
N LYS A 431 16.59 -16.46 19.43
CA LYS A 431 15.67 -17.59 19.35
C LYS A 431 15.36 -18.04 20.79
N VAL A 432 14.09 -18.15 21.14
CA VAL A 432 13.65 -18.65 22.45
C VAL A 432 12.76 -19.87 22.30
N THR A 433 12.67 -20.70 23.35
CA THR A 433 11.81 -21.90 23.35
C THR A 433 11.03 -21.99 24.66
N HIS A 434 9.71 -22.10 24.58
CA HIS A 434 8.84 -22.15 25.75
C HIS A 434 9.06 -23.44 26.54
N LYS A 435 9.24 -23.34 27.87
CA LYS A 435 9.64 -24.50 28.72
C LYS A 435 8.62 -25.64 28.71
N THR A 436 7.32 -25.33 28.80
CA THR A 436 6.24 -26.34 28.85
C THR A 436 5.69 -26.73 27.48
N ARG A 437 5.42 -25.74 26.62
CA ARG A 437 4.81 -25.93 25.28
C ARG A 437 5.82 -26.39 24.22
N GLY A 438 7.11 -26.13 24.40
CA GLY A 438 8.15 -26.43 23.40
C GLY A 438 8.11 -25.55 22.15
N THR A 439 7.24 -24.54 22.11
CA THR A 439 7.09 -23.62 20.98
C THR A 439 8.29 -22.69 20.83
N VAL A 440 8.67 -22.37 19.60
CA VAL A 440 9.78 -21.47 19.27
C VAL A 440 9.25 -20.06 19.01
N TRP A 441 9.95 -19.06 19.55
CA TRP A 441 9.69 -17.64 19.29
C TRP A 441 11.00 -16.85 19.14
N TYR A 442 10.88 -15.54 18.91
CA TYR A 442 12.01 -14.62 18.76
C TYR A 442 11.76 -13.36 19.60
N MET A 443 12.72 -13.01 20.45
CA MET A 443 12.59 -11.93 21.44
C MET A 443 13.91 -11.16 21.54
N THR A 444 13.83 -9.90 21.94
CA THR A 444 14.97 -9.13 22.43
C THR A 444 15.41 -9.60 23.82
N GLU A 445 16.53 -9.07 24.33
CA GLU A 445 16.94 -9.32 25.71
C GLU A 445 15.93 -8.77 26.72
N ASP A 446 15.39 -7.58 26.44
CA ASP A 446 14.46 -6.88 27.33
C ASP A 446 13.12 -7.63 27.41
N GLU A 447 12.58 -8.07 26.27
CA GLU A 447 11.38 -8.93 26.24
C GLU A 447 11.58 -10.24 27.04
N LEU A 448 12.77 -10.84 26.96
CA LEU A 448 13.07 -12.06 27.72
C LEU A 448 13.15 -11.79 29.23
N HIS A 449 13.67 -10.63 29.62
CA HIS A 449 13.72 -10.21 31.02
C HIS A 449 12.30 -10.01 31.58
N GLU A 450 11.41 -9.39 30.80
CA GLU A 450 10.00 -9.19 31.16
C GLU A 450 9.21 -10.50 31.22
N ALA A 451 9.45 -11.42 30.28
CA ALA A 451 8.78 -12.73 30.24
C ALA A 451 9.24 -13.71 31.34
N GLY A 452 10.28 -13.36 32.11
CA GLY A 452 10.78 -14.12 33.24
C GLY A 452 11.23 -15.54 32.88
N ASP A 453 10.82 -16.51 33.70
CA ASP A 453 11.34 -17.88 33.66
C ASP A 453 10.55 -18.83 32.73
N GLU A 454 9.72 -18.32 31.82
CA GLU A 454 8.89 -19.16 30.94
C GLU A 454 9.63 -19.67 29.69
N TRP A 455 10.68 -18.94 29.29
CA TRP A 455 11.40 -19.15 28.04
C TRP A 455 12.84 -19.58 28.26
N ILE A 456 13.30 -20.51 27.43
CA ILE A 456 14.69 -20.93 27.35
C ILE A 456 15.36 -20.10 26.26
N LYS A 457 16.34 -19.28 26.66
CA LYS A 457 17.15 -18.51 25.72
C LYS A 457 18.02 -19.42 24.86
N GLY A 458 17.86 -19.30 23.55
CA GLY A 458 18.66 -19.98 22.55
C GLY A 458 19.74 -19.08 21.95
N ARG A 459 20.13 -19.39 20.71
CA ARG A 459 21.17 -18.62 19.99
C ARG A 459 20.60 -17.31 19.47
N GLN A 460 21.42 -16.26 19.50
CA GLN A 460 21.14 -15.01 18.80
C GLN A 460 21.01 -15.27 17.29
N VAL A 461 20.04 -14.61 16.66
CA VAL A 461 19.81 -14.58 15.22
C VAL A 461 21.07 -14.01 14.53
N PRO A 462 21.74 -14.75 13.63
CA PRO A 462 22.97 -14.27 12.99
C PRO A 462 22.81 -12.93 12.27
N GLU A 463 21.67 -12.74 11.61
CA GLU A 463 21.34 -11.54 10.85
C GLU A 463 21.25 -10.27 11.70
N SER A 464 21.09 -10.42 13.03
CA SER A 464 21.01 -9.29 13.96
C SER A 464 22.36 -9.00 14.65
N ARG A 465 23.50 -9.49 14.12
CA ARG A 465 24.82 -9.40 14.78
C ARG A 465 25.77 -8.35 14.20
N ASP A 466 25.51 -7.87 12.99
CA ASP A 466 26.54 -7.23 12.16
C ASP A 466 26.48 -5.70 12.10
N SER A 467 25.74 -5.04 13.01
CA SER A 467 25.46 -3.60 12.89
C SER A 467 24.88 -3.21 11.51
N LEU A 468 24.26 -4.17 10.84
CA LEU A 468 23.51 -4.05 9.60
C LEU A 468 22.04 -4.19 9.95
N LEU A 469 21.21 -3.54 9.14
CA LEU A 469 19.76 -3.68 9.25
C LEU A 469 19.36 -5.09 8.82
N LEU A 470 18.45 -5.69 9.57
CA LEU A 470 18.02 -7.05 9.32
C LEU A 470 17.30 -7.13 7.97
N THR A 471 17.86 -7.93 7.06
CA THR A 471 17.30 -8.21 5.73
C THR A 471 17.18 -9.70 5.53
N LEU A 472 15.99 -10.18 5.25
CA LEU A 472 15.67 -11.61 5.17
C LEU A 472 15.36 -12.01 3.73
N ASP A 473 15.79 -13.21 3.34
CA ASP A 473 15.19 -13.87 2.18
C ASP A 473 13.88 -14.58 2.58
N GLY A 474 13.10 -15.04 1.59
CA GLY A 474 11.83 -15.71 1.86
C GLY A 474 11.94 -16.90 2.82
N LYS A 475 13.00 -17.71 2.72
CA LYS A 475 13.19 -18.86 3.61
C LYS A 475 13.43 -18.40 5.05
N ARG A 476 14.29 -17.40 5.21
CA ARG A 476 14.65 -16.88 6.52
C ARG A 476 13.51 -16.10 7.16
N ALA A 477 12.74 -15.35 6.37
CA ALA A 477 11.53 -14.68 6.81
C ALA A 477 10.49 -15.66 7.37
N HIS A 478 10.37 -16.85 6.78
CA HIS A 478 9.54 -17.93 7.31
C HIS A 478 10.10 -18.51 8.62
N GLU A 479 11.38 -18.84 8.67
CA GLU A 479 12.02 -19.37 9.88
C GLU A 479 11.89 -18.41 11.07
N LEU A 480 11.99 -17.10 10.82
CA LEU A 480 11.87 -16.05 11.82
C LEU A 480 10.41 -15.59 12.07
N LYS A 481 9.41 -16.32 11.56
CA LYS A 481 7.97 -16.06 11.74
C LYS A 481 7.49 -14.67 11.28
N ILE A 482 8.17 -14.05 10.31
CA ILE A 482 7.74 -12.81 9.64
C ILE A 482 6.79 -13.13 8.48
N ALA A 483 7.18 -14.10 7.66
CA ALA A 483 6.48 -14.50 6.45
C ALA A 483 5.96 -15.93 6.54
N GLU A 484 4.97 -16.23 5.72
CA GLU A 484 4.50 -17.58 5.47
C GLU A 484 5.55 -18.37 4.66
N GLN A 485 5.36 -19.67 4.52
CA GLN A 485 6.32 -20.48 3.78
C GLN A 485 6.48 -19.93 2.34
N PRO A 486 7.70 -19.87 1.77
CA PRO A 486 7.89 -19.28 0.44
C PRO A 486 7.10 -20.00 -0.66
N VAL A 487 6.64 -19.24 -1.65
CA VAL A 487 5.93 -19.72 -2.86
C VAL A 487 6.77 -19.44 -4.11
N THR A 488 6.82 -20.34 -5.07
CA THR A 488 7.64 -20.19 -6.28
C THR A 488 7.06 -19.18 -7.26
N ASP A 489 5.73 -19.11 -7.35
CA ASP A 489 5.04 -18.21 -8.27
C ASP A 489 3.64 -17.85 -7.75
N PHE A 490 2.95 -16.99 -8.50
CA PHE A 490 1.60 -16.56 -8.19
C PHE A 490 0.55 -17.69 -8.28
N ALA A 491 0.80 -18.74 -9.09
CA ALA A 491 -0.11 -19.87 -9.18
C ALA A 491 -0.06 -20.72 -7.90
N GLU A 492 1.14 -20.96 -7.37
CA GLU A 492 1.31 -21.60 -6.06
C GLU A 492 0.70 -20.75 -4.94
N LEU A 493 0.87 -19.41 -4.98
CA LEU A 493 0.19 -18.52 -4.03
C LEU A 493 -1.33 -18.77 -4.04
N LYS A 494 -1.97 -18.75 -5.21
CA LYS A 494 -3.41 -18.98 -5.35
C LYS A 494 -3.84 -20.31 -4.72
N GLU A 495 -3.09 -21.38 -4.99
CA GLU A 495 -3.37 -22.70 -4.40
C GLU A 495 -3.29 -22.66 -2.87
N ARG A 496 -2.25 -22.01 -2.31
CA ARG A 496 -2.06 -21.93 -0.86
C ARG A 496 -3.12 -21.11 -0.16
N VAL A 497 -3.51 -19.99 -0.76
CA VAL A 497 -4.48 -19.06 -0.15
C VAL A 497 -5.94 -19.45 -0.43
N GLY A 498 -6.17 -20.53 -1.20
CA GLY A 498 -7.50 -21.08 -1.49
C GLY A 498 -8.24 -20.39 -2.64
N ILE A 499 -7.52 -19.73 -3.56
CA ILE A 499 -8.08 -19.13 -4.77
C ILE A 499 -8.02 -20.16 -5.90
N PRO A 500 -9.14 -20.47 -6.57
CA PRO A 500 -9.14 -21.37 -7.72
C PRO A 500 -8.17 -20.90 -8.83
N LEU A 501 -7.47 -21.82 -9.48
CA LEU A 501 -6.43 -21.48 -10.46
C LEU A 501 -6.97 -20.81 -11.73
N ASP A 502 -8.24 -21.05 -12.06
CA ASP A 502 -8.99 -20.41 -13.14
C ASP A 502 -9.47 -19.00 -12.80
N VAL A 503 -9.50 -18.64 -11.52
CA VAL A 503 -9.74 -17.27 -11.08
C VAL A 503 -8.49 -16.43 -11.32
N THR A 504 -8.66 -15.42 -12.17
CA THR A 504 -7.72 -14.30 -12.28
C THR A 504 -8.17 -13.21 -11.33
N PRO A 505 -7.41 -12.92 -10.25
CA PRO A 505 -7.72 -11.78 -9.40
C PRO A 505 -7.89 -10.53 -10.24
N MET A 506 -8.85 -9.69 -9.87
CA MET A 506 -9.08 -8.45 -10.59
C MET A 506 -7.85 -7.55 -10.37
N LYS A 507 -7.01 -7.44 -11.40
CA LYS A 507 -5.90 -6.49 -11.43
C LYS A 507 -6.47 -5.10 -11.53
N ILE A 508 -6.38 -4.32 -10.46
CA ILE A 508 -6.66 -2.89 -10.57
C ILE A 508 -5.37 -2.16 -10.92
N GLY A 509 -5.14 -2.06 -12.23
CA GLY A 509 -4.06 -1.25 -12.79
C GLY A 509 -4.36 0.25 -12.74
N ARG A 510 -3.35 1.06 -13.04
CA ARG A 510 -3.49 2.52 -13.21
C ARG A 510 -4.52 2.80 -14.32
N THR A 511 -5.52 3.64 -14.02
CA THR A 511 -6.41 4.16 -15.06
C THR A 511 -5.68 5.20 -15.91
N TRP A 512 -6.24 5.57 -17.07
CA TRP A 512 -5.66 6.65 -17.89
C TRP A 512 -5.57 7.98 -17.12
N ILE A 513 -6.50 8.21 -16.18
CA ILE A 513 -6.50 9.37 -15.28
C ILE A 513 -5.30 9.27 -14.33
N ASP A 514 -5.07 8.10 -13.73
CA ASP A 514 -3.94 7.90 -12.82
C ASP A 514 -2.59 8.05 -13.55
N SER A 515 -2.47 7.54 -14.79
CA SER A 515 -1.31 7.77 -15.64
C SER A 515 -1.09 9.24 -15.98
N LEU A 516 -2.17 9.97 -16.26
CA LEU A 516 -2.11 11.41 -16.51
C LEU A 516 -1.70 12.17 -15.26
N VAL A 517 -2.27 11.86 -14.09
CA VAL A 517 -1.90 12.48 -12.80
C VAL A 517 -0.43 12.23 -12.48
N PHE A 518 0.08 11.02 -12.72
CA PHE A 518 1.50 10.71 -12.52
C PHE A 518 2.39 11.52 -13.48
N LEU A 519 2.00 11.63 -14.76
CA LEU A 519 2.71 12.44 -15.75
C LEU A 519 2.70 13.92 -15.38
N LEU A 520 1.55 14.47 -14.97
CA LEU A 520 1.38 15.88 -14.61
C LEU A 520 2.15 16.23 -13.32
N ASN A 521 2.31 15.28 -12.40
CA ASN A 521 3.09 15.45 -11.17
C ASN A 521 4.59 15.28 -11.36
N HIS A 522 5.06 14.81 -12.52
CA HIS A 522 6.48 14.76 -12.81
C HIS A 522 7.06 16.19 -12.85
N GLY A 523 8.16 16.44 -12.13
CA GLY A 523 8.69 17.79 -11.89
C GLY A 523 8.91 18.62 -13.16
N PHE A 524 9.40 17.99 -14.24
CA PHE A 524 9.55 18.65 -15.54
C PHE A 524 8.21 19.08 -16.17
N VAL A 525 7.18 18.24 -16.09
CA VAL A 525 5.86 18.50 -16.69
C VAL A 525 5.14 19.57 -15.88
N THR A 526 5.17 19.49 -14.55
CA THR A 526 4.68 20.56 -13.67
C THR A 526 5.35 21.89 -13.99
N GLY A 527 6.69 21.91 -14.16
CA GLY A 527 7.44 23.11 -14.55
C GLY A 527 7.00 23.67 -15.91
N LEU A 528 6.78 22.80 -16.89
CA LEU A 528 6.27 23.20 -18.21
C LEU A 528 4.85 23.78 -18.15
N LEU A 529 3.97 23.19 -17.32
CA LEU A 529 2.62 23.71 -17.08
C LEU A 529 2.65 25.13 -16.51
N PHE A 530 3.53 25.40 -15.54
CA PHE A 530 3.70 26.76 -15.01
C PHE A 530 4.29 27.71 -16.03
N PHE A 531 5.30 27.28 -16.78
CA PHE A 531 5.90 28.09 -17.83
C PHE A 531 4.86 28.51 -18.87
N ILE A 532 4.07 27.56 -19.38
CA ILE A 532 3.00 27.83 -20.35
C ILE A 532 1.89 28.68 -19.72
N GLY A 533 1.48 28.38 -18.48
CA GLY A 533 0.45 29.16 -17.78
C GLY A 533 0.84 30.63 -17.62
N ILE A 534 2.04 30.89 -17.11
CA ILE A 534 2.55 32.25 -16.85
C ILE A 534 2.82 33.01 -18.16
N ILE A 535 3.44 32.37 -19.16
CA ILE A 535 3.68 33.04 -20.45
C ILE A 535 2.36 33.38 -21.15
N CYS A 536 1.34 32.51 -21.06
CA CYS A 536 0.02 32.79 -21.60
C CYS A 536 -0.67 33.97 -20.88
N ILE A 537 -0.53 34.09 -19.56
CA ILE A 537 -1.00 35.29 -18.82
C ILE A 537 -0.29 36.54 -19.34
N TYR A 538 1.04 36.50 -19.45
CA TYR A 538 1.83 37.65 -19.90
C TYR A 538 1.47 38.09 -21.32
N LEU A 539 1.33 37.14 -22.25
CA LEU A 539 0.95 37.43 -23.63
C LEU A 539 -0.51 37.91 -23.72
N GLU A 540 -1.42 37.35 -22.92
CA GLU A 540 -2.81 37.83 -22.84
C GLU A 540 -2.87 39.30 -22.40
N LEU A 541 -2.05 39.71 -21.41
CA LEU A 541 -1.95 41.11 -20.97
C LEU A 541 -1.47 42.07 -22.08
N HIS A 542 -0.72 41.56 -23.07
CA HIS A 542 -0.24 42.35 -24.20
C HIS A 542 -1.19 42.36 -25.40
N PHE A 543 -1.84 41.23 -25.71
CA PHE A 543 -2.65 41.07 -26.93
C PHE A 543 -4.16 41.19 -26.70
N MET A 544 -4.65 41.04 -25.45
CA MET A 544 -6.07 41.15 -25.07
C MET A 544 -7.01 40.26 -25.93
N THR A 545 -6.58 39.03 -26.23
CA THR A 545 -7.28 38.11 -27.16
C THR A 545 -8.36 37.24 -26.51
N GLY A 546 -8.35 37.10 -25.19
CA GLY A 546 -9.14 36.17 -24.39
C GLY A 546 -8.68 34.71 -24.45
N LEU A 547 -8.24 34.23 -25.62
CA LEU A 547 -7.89 32.81 -25.84
C LEU A 547 -6.68 32.37 -25.00
N LEU A 548 -5.65 33.20 -24.87
CA LEU A 548 -4.46 32.87 -24.09
C LEU A 548 -4.77 32.82 -22.59
N GLY A 549 -5.70 33.65 -22.12
CA GLY A 549 -6.25 33.56 -20.77
C GLY A 549 -6.90 32.20 -20.47
N ILE A 550 -7.65 31.63 -21.42
CA ILE A 550 -8.25 30.30 -21.29
C ILE A 550 -7.18 29.21 -21.20
N VAL A 551 -6.14 29.28 -22.04
CA VAL A 551 -5.03 28.31 -21.99
C VAL A 551 -4.34 28.34 -20.64
N SER A 552 -4.07 29.53 -20.09
CA SER A 552 -3.52 29.67 -18.74
C SER A 552 -4.43 29.06 -17.67
N ALA A 553 -5.73 29.37 -17.72
CA ALA A 553 -6.70 28.83 -16.77
C ALA A 553 -6.73 27.29 -16.81
N VAL A 554 -6.67 26.69 -18.01
CA VAL A 554 -6.57 25.23 -18.18
C VAL A 554 -5.28 24.68 -17.58
N CYS A 555 -4.13 25.34 -17.79
CA CYS A 555 -2.86 24.93 -17.20
C CYS A 555 -2.91 24.91 -15.67
N PHE A 556 -3.38 25.98 -15.03
CA PHE A 556 -3.50 26.02 -13.58
C PHE A 556 -4.57 25.06 -13.06
N ALA A 557 -5.70 24.91 -13.75
CA ALA A 557 -6.73 23.92 -13.39
C ALA A 557 -6.18 22.49 -13.43
N LEU A 558 -5.45 22.11 -14.48
CA LEU A 558 -4.81 20.79 -14.58
C LEU A 558 -3.75 20.60 -13.49
N PHE A 559 -2.98 21.64 -13.15
CA PHE A 559 -2.03 21.60 -12.05
C PHE A 559 -2.73 21.28 -10.72
N PHE A 560 -3.70 22.09 -10.29
CA PHE A 560 -4.39 21.88 -9.02
C PHE A 560 -5.17 20.56 -9.01
N TRP A 561 -5.83 20.21 -10.11
CA TRP A 561 -6.52 18.92 -10.25
C TRP A 561 -5.57 17.74 -10.04
N SER A 562 -4.38 17.79 -10.64
CA SER A 562 -3.36 16.76 -10.49
C SER A 562 -2.77 16.69 -9.08
N LYS A 563 -2.63 17.83 -8.40
CA LYS A 563 -2.11 17.89 -7.03
C LYS A 563 -3.12 17.38 -6.00
N VAL A 564 -4.40 17.71 -6.17
CA VAL A 564 -5.50 17.20 -5.35
C VAL A 564 -5.63 15.68 -5.51
N LEU A 565 -5.63 15.16 -6.74
CA LEU A 565 -5.65 13.70 -6.97
C LEU A 565 -4.34 13.00 -6.56
N GLY A 566 -3.23 13.73 -6.55
CA GLY A 566 -1.94 13.25 -6.06
C GLY A 566 -1.79 13.29 -4.54
N GLY A 567 -2.78 13.82 -3.81
CA GLY A 567 -2.74 13.96 -2.35
C GLY A 567 -1.77 15.03 -1.82
N THR A 568 -1.26 15.88 -2.70
CA THR A 568 -0.28 16.93 -2.37
C THR A 568 -0.92 18.31 -2.19
N ALA A 569 -2.22 18.45 -2.50
CA ALA A 569 -2.99 19.67 -2.28
C ALA A 569 -4.42 19.34 -1.80
N GLY A 570 -4.99 20.19 -0.97
CA GLY A 570 -6.39 20.14 -0.55
C GLY A 570 -7.24 21.25 -1.19
N TRP A 571 -8.40 21.50 -0.56
CA TRP A 571 -9.30 22.58 -0.97
C TRP A 571 -8.80 23.97 -0.57
N LEU A 572 -7.95 24.05 0.46
CA LEU A 572 -7.43 25.32 0.97
C LEU A 572 -6.61 26.03 -0.09
N GLU A 573 -5.72 25.31 -0.77
CA GLU A 573 -4.82 25.83 -1.80
C GLU A 573 -5.62 26.32 -3.01
N VAL A 574 -6.63 25.57 -3.43
CA VAL A 574 -7.52 25.96 -4.53
C VAL A 574 -8.28 27.24 -4.18
N VAL A 575 -8.82 27.33 -2.95
CA VAL A 575 -9.52 28.52 -2.47
C VAL A 575 -8.59 29.73 -2.38
N LEU A 576 -7.38 29.56 -1.84
CA LEU A 576 -6.37 30.62 -1.75
C LEU A 576 -5.96 31.14 -3.13
N PHE A 577 -5.78 30.23 -4.10
CA PHE A 577 -5.47 30.61 -5.48
C PHE A 577 -6.61 31.42 -6.12
N MET A 578 -7.86 30.95 -6.00
CA MET A 578 -9.04 31.64 -6.54
C MET A 578 -9.28 32.99 -5.86
N LEU A 579 -9.06 33.08 -4.54
CA LEU A 579 -9.13 34.32 -3.79
C LEU A 579 -8.04 35.30 -4.27
N GLY A 580 -6.83 34.83 -4.49
CA GLY A 580 -5.74 35.65 -5.03
C GLY A 580 -6.06 36.19 -6.43
N ILE A 581 -6.64 35.38 -7.32
CA ILE A 581 -7.14 35.84 -8.63
C ILE A 581 -8.24 36.90 -8.46
N ALA A 582 -9.18 36.70 -7.54
CA ALA A 582 -10.25 37.66 -7.27
C ALA A 582 -9.70 39.00 -6.74
N CYS A 583 -8.68 38.99 -5.88
CA CYS A 583 -7.99 40.19 -5.42
C CYS A 583 -7.30 40.93 -6.57
N LEU A 584 -6.61 40.20 -7.47
CA LEU A 584 -6.01 40.80 -8.67
C LEU A 584 -7.08 41.43 -9.57
N ALA A 585 -8.19 40.74 -9.81
CA ALA A 585 -9.30 41.27 -10.60
C ALA A 585 -9.93 42.52 -9.95
N MET A 586 -10.05 42.54 -8.62
CA MET A 586 -10.60 43.69 -7.88
C MET A 586 -9.71 44.93 -8.02
N GLU A 587 -8.39 44.80 -7.94
CA GLU A 587 -7.46 45.91 -8.19
C GLU A 587 -7.58 46.43 -9.63
N ILE A 588 -7.65 45.52 -10.61
CA ILE A 588 -7.70 45.88 -12.04
C ILE A 588 -9.02 46.58 -12.42
N PHE A 589 -10.16 46.08 -11.95
CA PHE A 589 -11.48 46.55 -12.40
C PHE A 589 -12.17 47.53 -11.45
N VAL A 590 -11.91 47.47 -10.14
CA VAL A 590 -12.68 48.23 -9.13
C VAL A 590 -11.84 49.32 -8.48
N ILE A 591 -10.58 49.04 -8.12
CA ILE A 591 -9.73 49.96 -7.34
C ILE A 591 -8.38 50.19 -8.04
N PRO A 592 -8.33 50.95 -9.14
CA PRO A 592 -7.06 51.24 -9.80
C PRO A 592 -6.18 52.13 -8.89
N GLY A 593 -5.04 51.62 -8.43
CA GLY A 593 -3.92 52.46 -7.99
C GLY A 593 -3.47 52.35 -6.54
N PHE A 594 -3.99 51.41 -5.73
CA PHE A 594 -3.52 51.24 -4.34
C PHE A 594 -2.45 50.15 -4.22
N GLY A 595 -2.39 49.22 -5.17
CA GLY A 595 -1.37 48.15 -5.24
C GLY A 595 -1.49 47.10 -4.13
N VAL A 596 -2.27 47.33 -3.07
CA VAL A 596 -2.41 46.41 -1.94
C VAL A 596 -3.18 45.17 -2.35
N PHE A 597 -4.29 45.29 -3.11
CA PHE A 597 -5.02 44.11 -3.60
C PHE A 597 -4.20 43.37 -4.67
N GLY A 598 -3.43 44.10 -5.48
CA GLY A 598 -2.44 43.54 -6.39
C GLY A 598 -1.37 42.67 -5.69
N VAL A 599 -0.69 43.23 -4.69
CA VAL A 599 0.40 42.56 -3.97
C VAL A 599 -0.13 41.40 -3.12
N SER A 600 -1.23 41.60 -2.39
CA SER A 600 -1.86 40.54 -1.59
C SER A 600 -2.39 39.41 -2.46
N GLY A 601 -3.03 39.72 -3.59
CA GLY A 601 -3.49 38.72 -4.55
C GLY A 601 -2.34 37.90 -5.13
N GLY A 602 -1.23 38.56 -5.50
CA GLY A 602 -0.01 37.90 -5.95
C GLY A 602 0.61 36.99 -4.88
N LEU A 603 0.68 37.46 -3.62
CA LEU A 603 1.17 36.66 -2.49
C LEU A 603 0.28 35.44 -2.21
N LEU A 604 -1.04 35.59 -2.29
CA LEU A 604 -1.99 34.49 -2.11
C LEU A 604 -1.84 33.42 -3.20
N ILE A 605 -1.73 33.84 -4.47
CA ILE A 605 -1.45 32.92 -5.58
C ILE A 605 -0.12 32.21 -5.36
N PHE A 606 0.92 32.95 -4.99
CA PHE A 606 2.24 32.39 -4.77
C PHE A 606 2.23 31.36 -3.63
N ALA A 607 1.65 31.72 -2.48
CA ALA A 607 1.48 30.82 -1.33
C ALA A 607 0.69 29.56 -1.71
N ALA A 608 -0.41 29.70 -2.45
CA ALA A 608 -1.20 28.56 -2.93
C ALA A 608 -0.41 27.62 -3.83
N LEU A 609 0.45 28.14 -4.71
CA LEU A 609 1.31 27.34 -5.58
C LEU A 609 2.42 26.61 -4.79
N ILE A 610 2.98 27.26 -3.76
CA ILE A 610 3.96 26.63 -2.85
C ILE A 610 3.28 25.46 -2.13
N MET A 611 2.16 25.76 -1.46
CA MET A 611 1.43 24.78 -0.66
C MET A 611 0.94 23.62 -1.52
N ALA A 612 0.40 23.87 -2.71
CA ALA A 612 -0.03 22.79 -3.60
C ALA A 612 1.13 21.95 -4.15
N SER A 613 2.37 22.45 -4.08
CA SER A 613 3.57 21.71 -4.47
C SER A 613 4.19 20.92 -3.31
N GLN A 614 3.66 21.05 -2.08
CA GLN A 614 4.19 20.44 -0.86
C GLN A 614 3.12 19.65 -0.11
N THR A 615 3.44 18.45 0.38
CA THR A 615 2.57 17.70 1.28
C THR A 615 2.68 18.30 2.69
N PHE A 616 1.94 19.37 3.01
CA PHE A 616 1.77 19.83 4.40
C PHE A 616 0.76 18.95 5.14
N GLY A 617 1.11 17.67 5.32
CA GLY A 617 0.25 16.66 5.94
C GLY A 617 0.28 16.67 7.47
N ASN A 618 1.36 17.14 8.09
CA ASN A 618 1.54 17.23 9.54
C ASN A 618 2.48 18.39 9.88
N LEU A 619 2.04 19.34 10.69
CA LEU A 619 2.86 20.48 11.16
C LEU A 619 3.90 19.98 12.17
N GLU A 620 5.07 19.55 11.69
CA GLU A 620 6.25 19.31 12.52
C GLU A 620 7.26 20.47 12.37
N PRO A 621 7.49 21.29 13.42
CA PRO A 621 8.23 22.56 13.33
C PRO A 621 9.70 22.49 12.88
N SER A 622 10.31 21.32 12.69
CA SER A 622 11.71 21.20 12.25
C SER A 622 11.86 20.88 10.76
N ARG A 623 11.06 19.94 10.24
CA ARG A 623 11.14 19.48 8.84
C ARG A 623 10.47 20.44 7.85
N ASP A 624 9.43 21.14 8.30
CA ASP A 624 8.74 22.15 7.49
C ASP A 624 9.67 23.31 7.09
N PHE A 625 10.67 23.67 7.91
CA PHE A 625 11.55 24.80 7.60
C PHE A 625 12.58 24.48 6.50
N ASP A 626 13.17 23.29 6.50
CA ASP A 626 14.20 22.90 5.53
C ASP A 626 13.59 22.56 4.15
N GLN A 627 12.49 21.81 4.11
CA GLN A 627 11.74 21.58 2.86
C GLN A 627 11.09 22.87 2.33
N ALA A 628 10.62 23.77 3.19
CA ALA A 628 10.17 25.09 2.77
C ALA A 628 11.32 25.94 2.21
N THR A 629 12.55 25.83 2.73
CA THR A 629 13.68 26.60 2.16
C THR A 629 14.10 26.07 0.79
N GLU A 630 14.11 24.75 0.56
CA GLU A 630 14.49 24.17 -0.72
C GLU A 630 13.45 24.45 -1.83
N THR A 631 12.16 24.38 -1.50
CA THR A 631 11.08 24.78 -2.41
C THR A 631 11.03 26.29 -2.62
N LEU A 632 11.28 27.10 -1.58
CA LEU A 632 11.45 28.54 -1.72
C LEU A 632 12.61 28.88 -2.67
N LYS A 633 13.73 28.14 -2.62
CA LYS A 633 14.85 28.30 -3.58
C LYS A 633 14.41 27.99 -5.02
N THR A 634 13.72 26.88 -5.27
CA THR A 634 13.28 26.48 -6.62
C THR A 634 12.18 27.39 -7.18
N LEU A 635 11.25 27.84 -6.35
CA LEU A 635 10.19 28.78 -6.74
C LEU A 635 10.74 30.19 -6.96
N SER A 636 11.68 30.64 -6.12
CA SER A 636 12.40 31.90 -6.33
C SER A 636 13.21 31.87 -7.63
N ALA A 637 13.89 30.75 -7.92
CA ALA A 637 14.59 30.56 -9.19
C ALA A 637 13.64 30.57 -10.40
N SER A 638 12.44 29.97 -10.25
CA SER A 638 11.41 29.96 -11.29
C SER A 638 10.83 31.35 -11.55
N ILE A 639 10.57 32.14 -10.51
CA ILE A 639 10.15 33.54 -10.63
C ILE A 639 11.25 34.38 -11.29
N VAL A 640 12.50 34.23 -10.87
CA VAL A 640 13.64 34.94 -11.48
C VAL A 640 13.78 34.56 -12.96
N ALA A 641 13.65 33.28 -13.31
CA ALA A 641 13.68 32.83 -14.69
C ALA A 641 12.53 33.44 -15.52
N VAL A 642 11.31 33.47 -14.98
CA VAL A 642 10.15 34.13 -15.59
C VAL A 642 10.42 35.62 -15.80
N VAL A 643 10.95 36.32 -14.81
CA VAL A 643 11.26 37.77 -14.91
C VAL A 643 12.35 38.01 -15.96
N VAL A 644 13.42 37.22 -15.95
CA VAL A 644 14.51 37.32 -16.94
C VAL A 644 13.99 37.04 -18.35
N ILE A 645 13.15 36.02 -18.52
CA ILE A 645 12.57 35.67 -19.82
C ILE A 645 11.53 36.70 -20.27
N ALA A 646 10.73 37.27 -19.35
CA ALA A 646 9.82 38.38 -19.65
C ALA A 646 10.60 39.66 -20.03
N MET A 647 11.75 39.93 -19.41
CA MET A 647 12.66 41.01 -19.81
C MET A 647 13.30 40.75 -21.19
N ILE A 648 13.64 39.50 -21.50
CA ILE A 648 14.13 39.09 -22.81
C ILE A 648 13.00 39.22 -23.84
N LEU A 649 11.81 38.68 -23.59
CA LEU A 649 10.65 38.77 -24.48
C LEU A 649 10.24 40.21 -24.69
N SER A 650 10.06 41.05 -23.67
CA SER A 650 9.77 42.48 -23.85
C SER A 650 10.85 43.21 -24.68
N ARG A 651 12.10 42.74 -24.67
CA ARG A 651 13.19 43.29 -25.50
C ARG A 651 13.23 42.76 -26.93
N PHE A 652 12.82 41.51 -27.17
CA PHE A 652 12.92 40.83 -28.47
C PHE A 652 11.59 40.71 -29.22
N LEU A 653 10.45 40.65 -28.52
CA LEU A 653 9.09 40.56 -29.05
C LEU A 653 8.72 41.76 -29.95
N PRO A 654 9.11 43.01 -29.66
CA PRO A 654 8.93 44.14 -30.58
C PRO A 654 9.75 44.05 -31.88
N ARG A 655 10.64 43.06 -32.01
CA ARG A 655 11.52 42.87 -33.18
C ARG A 655 11.14 41.68 -34.04
N ILE A 656 10.11 40.91 -33.67
CA ILE A 656 9.65 39.74 -34.46
C ILE A 656 8.64 40.23 -35.50
N PRO A 657 8.92 40.04 -36.81
CA PRO A 657 8.13 40.64 -37.89
C PRO A 657 6.67 40.15 -37.96
N LEU A 658 6.38 38.96 -37.42
CA LEU A 658 5.02 38.38 -37.37
C LEU A 658 4.08 39.09 -36.37
N PHE A 659 4.65 39.76 -35.35
CA PHE A 659 3.89 40.39 -34.25
C PHE A 659 3.83 41.91 -34.36
N ASN A 660 4.59 42.51 -35.27
CA ASN A 660 4.71 43.95 -35.42
C ASN A 660 3.42 44.60 -35.96
N GLU A 661 2.56 43.83 -36.63
CA GLU A 661 1.25 44.30 -37.12
C GLU A 661 0.12 44.22 -36.08
N MET A 662 0.33 43.53 -34.95
CA MET A 662 -0.65 43.46 -33.86
C MET A 662 -0.43 44.53 -32.79
N PHE A 663 0.70 45.24 -32.83
CA PHE A 663 0.93 46.44 -32.03
C PHE A 663 0.47 47.68 -32.81
N LEU A 664 -0.80 48.06 -32.63
CA LEU A 664 -1.25 49.41 -32.98
C LEU A 664 -0.54 50.39 -32.05
N THR A 665 0.57 50.95 -32.51
CA THR A 665 1.25 52.06 -31.85
C THR A 665 0.27 53.24 -31.87
N PRO A 666 -0.18 53.75 -30.71
CA PRO A 666 -1.01 54.96 -30.71
C PRO A 666 -0.19 56.10 -31.35
N PRO A 667 -0.74 56.82 -32.34
CA PRO A 667 -0.02 57.95 -32.91
C PRO A 667 0.06 59.06 -31.86
N GLY A 668 1.26 59.34 -31.35
CA GLY A 668 1.49 60.52 -30.51
C GLY A 668 2.58 60.45 -29.45
N MET A 669 3.15 59.28 -29.10
CA MET A 669 4.12 59.23 -27.99
C MET A 669 5.58 59.33 -28.47
N HIS A 670 5.91 60.50 -29.02
CA HIS A 670 7.30 60.97 -29.16
C HIS A 670 7.44 62.31 -28.45
N GLU A 671 7.27 62.32 -27.14
CA GLU A 671 7.80 63.36 -26.25
C GLU A 671 7.62 62.90 -24.80
N ALA A 672 8.70 62.31 -24.24
CA ALA A 672 9.11 62.39 -22.83
C ALA A 672 9.99 61.18 -22.45
N ALA A 673 11.31 61.33 -22.61
CA ALA A 673 12.35 60.75 -21.71
C ALA A 673 13.76 61.18 -22.17
N THR A 674 14.15 62.38 -21.74
CA THR A 674 15.49 62.80 -21.25
C THR A 674 16.79 62.24 -21.86
N SER A 675 17.49 63.13 -22.59
CA SER A 675 18.92 63.52 -22.47
C SER A 675 20.03 62.47 -22.26
N ASP A 676 20.80 62.18 -23.33
CA ASP A 676 22.26 62.46 -23.41
C ASP A 676 22.80 62.26 -24.84
N ALA A 677 23.73 63.12 -25.27
CA ALA A 677 24.15 63.43 -26.66
C ALA A 677 24.94 62.31 -27.41
N PRO A 678 25.49 62.57 -28.62
CA PRO A 678 24.91 63.03 -29.88
C PRO A 678 25.12 61.99 -31.00
N ARG A 679 24.14 61.77 -31.89
CA ARG A 679 24.38 61.07 -33.17
C ARG A 679 23.87 61.90 -34.33
N LEU A 680 24.80 62.61 -34.93
CA LEU A 680 24.73 63.10 -36.31
C LEU A 680 24.44 61.92 -37.24
N LYS A 681 23.18 61.77 -37.64
CA LYS A 681 22.79 61.10 -38.88
C LYS A 681 21.75 61.93 -39.60
N HIS A 682 22.23 62.67 -40.59
CA HIS A 682 21.45 63.24 -41.69
C HIS A 682 20.80 62.11 -42.47
N SER A 683 19.53 61.78 -42.21
CA SER A 683 18.62 61.17 -43.19
C SER A 683 17.18 61.26 -42.66
N LEU A 684 16.61 62.45 -42.70
CA LEU A 684 15.16 62.64 -42.62
C LEU A 684 14.69 63.08 -43.99
N THR A 685 14.33 62.10 -44.82
CA THR A 685 13.45 62.30 -45.95
C THR A 685 12.05 62.56 -45.36
N HIS A 686 11.79 63.80 -44.96
CA HIS A 686 10.44 64.22 -44.64
C HIS A 686 9.63 64.22 -45.94
N PRO A 687 8.50 63.49 -46.04
CA PRO A 687 7.59 63.64 -47.16
C PRO A 687 7.12 65.11 -47.17
N GLY A 688 7.57 65.90 -48.15
CA GLY A 688 7.26 67.33 -48.24
C GLY A 688 8.44 68.30 -48.10
N ALA A 689 9.66 67.84 -47.79
CA ALA A 689 10.85 68.70 -47.83
C ALA A 689 11.15 69.25 -49.24
N GLU A 690 10.73 68.51 -50.28
CA GLU A 690 10.83 68.92 -51.70
C GLU A 690 9.96 70.15 -52.03
N LEU A 691 8.97 70.48 -51.20
CA LEU A 691 8.06 71.60 -51.45
C LEU A 691 8.64 72.94 -50.95
N ILE A 692 9.72 72.94 -50.17
CA ILE A 692 10.30 74.19 -49.62
C ILE A 692 10.94 74.98 -50.77
N GLY A 693 10.51 76.23 -50.95
CA GLY A 693 10.89 77.10 -52.06
C GLY A 693 9.98 77.02 -53.30
N GLU A 694 9.05 76.04 -53.34
CA GLU A 694 8.09 75.95 -54.43
C GLU A 694 7.04 77.06 -54.34
N ARG A 695 6.61 77.53 -55.52
CA ARG A 695 5.60 78.58 -55.66
C ARG A 695 4.23 77.96 -55.92
N GLY A 696 3.21 78.64 -55.41
CA GLY A 696 1.84 78.24 -55.61
C GLY A 696 0.88 79.41 -55.54
N ARG A 697 -0.41 79.08 -55.59
CA ARG A 697 -1.48 80.07 -55.52
C ARG A 697 -2.51 79.68 -54.47
N THR A 698 -2.94 80.63 -53.65
CA THR A 698 -3.99 80.39 -52.67
C THR A 698 -5.32 80.08 -53.38
N VAL A 699 -5.98 78.99 -52.96
CA VAL A 699 -7.31 78.55 -53.43
C VAL A 699 -8.39 79.01 -52.48
N THR A 700 -8.07 79.10 -51.19
CA THR A 700 -8.91 79.83 -50.24
C THR A 700 -8.11 80.95 -49.62
N VAL A 701 -8.84 81.91 -49.08
CA VAL A 701 -8.30 82.89 -48.14
C VAL A 701 -7.58 82.19 -46.97
N LEU A 702 -6.39 82.66 -46.58
CA LEU A 702 -5.61 82.09 -45.46
C LEU A 702 -5.76 82.94 -44.18
N ARG A 703 -6.37 82.36 -43.12
CA ARG A 703 -6.60 83.01 -41.79
C ARG A 703 -6.38 82.08 -40.58
N PRO A 704 -5.14 81.88 -40.12
CA PRO A 704 -3.94 81.81 -40.93
C PRO A 704 -3.91 80.53 -41.79
N ALA A 705 -4.81 79.57 -41.54
CA ALA A 705 -4.93 78.34 -42.33
C ALA A 705 -5.88 78.52 -43.53
N GLY A 706 -5.65 77.73 -44.58
CA GLY A 706 -6.51 77.59 -45.75
C GLY A 706 -5.87 76.65 -46.78
N LYS A 707 -6.30 76.71 -48.04
CA LYS A 707 -5.79 75.83 -49.10
C LYS A 707 -5.02 76.61 -50.14
N ALA A 708 -3.92 76.04 -50.62
CA ALA A 708 -3.19 76.56 -51.76
C ALA A 708 -2.79 75.43 -52.71
N GLN A 709 -2.65 75.77 -53.99
CA GLN A 709 -2.18 74.86 -55.00
C GLN A 709 -0.69 75.11 -55.26
N VAL A 710 0.15 74.12 -54.93
CA VAL A 710 1.62 74.13 -55.09
C VAL A 710 1.99 72.87 -55.87
N ASP A 711 2.78 73.01 -56.94
CA ASP A 711 3.15 71.90 -57.85
C ASP A 711 1.94 71.04 -58.28
N ASN A 712 0.87 71.71 -58.73
CA ASN A 712 -0.40 71.08 -59.13
C ASN A 712 -1.15 70.28 -58.03
N ARG A 713 -0.70 70.30 -56.78
CA ARG A 713 -1.36 69.64 -55.64
C ARG A 713 -2.09 70.65 -54.76
N LEU A 714 -3.30 70.31 -54.35
CA LEU A 714 -4.06 71.10 -53.38
C LEU A 714 -3.60 70.72 -51.96
N LEU A 715 -2.98 71.65 -51.24
CA LEU A 715 -2.41 71.43 -49.91
C LEU A 715 -3.09 72.33 -48.87
N ASP A 716 -3.24 71.83 -47.65
CA ASP A 716 -3.59 72.64 -46.49
C ASP A 716 -2.34 73.40 -46.02
N VAL A 717 -2.41 74.73 -46.08
CA VAL A 717 -1.27 75.63 -45.80
C VAL A 717 -1.62 76.63 -44.71
N VAL A 718 -0.60 77.12 -44.01
CA VAL A 718 -0.71 78.14 -42.97
C VAL A 718 0.16 79.33 -43.32
N SER A 719 -0.37 80.55 -43.28
CA SER A 719 0.39 81.77 -43.58
C SER A 719 1.46 82.06 -42.51
N ASP A 720 2.70 82.33 -42.95
CA ASP A 720 3.81 82.85 -42.15
C ASP A 720 3.66 84.37 -41.98
N GLY A 721 2.69 84.78 -41.15
CA GLY A 721 2.42 86.17 -40.83
C GLY A 721 1.01 86.61 -41.22
N PRO A 722 0.83 87.68 -42.02
CA PRO A 722 -0.46 88.33 -42.23
C PRO A 722 -1.42 87.47 -43.06
N PHE A 723 -2.67 87.88 -43.02
CA PHE A 723 -3.74 87.44 -43.90
C PHE A 723 -3.32 87.42 -45.38
N ILE A 724 -3.54 86.30 -46.08
CA ILE A 724 -3.30 86.17 -47.52
C ILE A 724 -4.65 85.95 -48.22
N ALA A 725 -4.98 86.82 -49.18
CA ALA A 725 -6.21 86.72 -49.97
C ALA A 725 -6.22 85.49 -50.88
N GLU A 726 -7.40 85.08 -51.35
CA GLU A 726 -7.55 84.04 -52.37
C GLU A 726 -6.98 84.51 -53.72
N GLY A 727 -6.31 83.61 -54.45
CA GLY A 727 -5.67 83.92 -55.72
C GLY A 727 -4.32 84.64 -55.62
N SER A 728 -3.75 84.81 -54.42
CA SER A 728 -2.42 85.39 -54.21
C SER A 728 -1.32 84.35 -54.48
N GLU A 729 -0.20 84.80 -55.06
CA GLU A 729 1.00 83.97 -55.17
C GLU A 729 1.69 83.82 -53.82
N ILE A 730 2.13 82.60 -53.54
CA ILE A 730 2.78 82.22 -52.29
C ILE A 730 4.01 81.35 -52.56
N GLU A 731 4.95 81.36 -51.62
CA GLU A 731 6.10 80.47 -51.57
C GLU A 731 6.06 79.66 -50.26
N VAL A 732 6.40 78.38 -50.34
CA VAL A 732 6.51 77.51 -49.16
C VAL A 732 7.80 77.82 -48.42
N VAL A 733 7.70 78.36 -47.21
CA VAL A 733 8.83 78.78 -46.37
C VAL A 733 9.33 77.63 -45.50
N HIS A 734 8.42 76.79 -45.01
CA HIS A 734 8.75 75.75 -44.06
C HIS A 734 7.73 74.60 -44.11
N VAL A 735 8.19 73.35 -43.96
CA VAL A 735 7.31 72.18 -43.83
C VAL A 735 7.67 71.43 -42.55
N THR A 736 6.72 71.35 -41.61
CA THR A 736 6.86 70.58 -40.36
C THR A 736 5.81 69.48 -40.33
N GLY A 737 6.18 68.24 -40.64
CA GLY A 737 5.22 67.13 -40.74
C GLY A 737 4.14 67.43 -41.78
N ASN A 738 2.87 67.39 -41.39
CA ASN A 738 1.73 67.71 -42.27
C ASN A 738 1.40 69.23 -42.34
N ARG A 739 2.18 70.10 -41.69
CA ARG A 739 1.96 71.54 -41.68
C ARG A 739 2.88 72.23 -42.68
N VAL A 740 2.31 72.73 -43.77
CA VAL A 740 3.00 73.52 -44.80
C VAL A 740 2.81 75.01 -44.48
N VAL A 741 3.90 75.74 -44.26
CA VAL A 741 3.88 77.17 -43.93
C VAL A 741 4.28 77.98 -45.16
N VAL A 742 3.48 78.98 -45.52
CA VAL A 742 3.61 79.73 -46.77
C VAL A 742 3.64 81.24 -46.53
N ARG A 743 4.36 81.99 -47.36
CA ARG A 743 4.39 83.46 -47.32
C ARG A 743 3.95 84.01 -48.67
N GLN A 744 3.25 85.13 -48.66
CA GLN A 744 2.87 85.83 -49.90
C GLN A 744 4.11 86.39 -50.61
N ILE A 745 4.21 86.14 -51.92
CA ILE A 745 5.19 86.79 -52.79
C ILE A 745 4.63 88.18 -53.12
N VAL A 746 5.35 89.23 -52.76
CA VAL A 746 4.98 90.64 -53.00
C VAL A 746 5.62 91.15 -54.27
#